data_AF-A0A6J8D6G9-F1
#
_entry.id   AF-A0A6J8D6G9-F1
#
_cell.length_a   1.000
_cell.length_b   1.000
_cell.length_c   1.000
_cell.angle_alpha   90.00
_cell.angle_beta   90.00
_cell.angle_gamma   90.00
#
_symmetry.space_group_name_H-M   'P 1'
#
loop_
_entity.id
_entity.type
_entity.pdbx_description
1 polymer ?
#
loop_
_entity_poly.entity_id
_entity_poly.type
_entity_poly.pdbx_seq_one_letter_code
_entity_poly.pdbx_strand_id
1 'polypeptide(L)'
;MPEEGERKIILSTNIAESSITVPDIKYVIDFCLTKSLVSDPDTNYTSLQLEWASRANCTQRKGRAGRVSDGRVYRMITRFFWETYIPDYGIPEMQRCPLEQLILQVKLLDLGQPKAILALALTPPNLNDIEKTILLLKEVGALSAPSTGVKNPYDGQLTFVGRVLAELPVDIRIGKLLMLGHVFGLLEECLIIGAALSLKSLFSKPFREHLNSFKHKLDWSHGSLSDQLTILNAYQEWERLTNMNGFRSGQNEVKWGKMHYLQVRRLRETRELIKDLEMRLNNFNIQKHRTTPNYKKKYKPDQERLLLKLVMCGAFYPNYFLKGEIDEEDAVRMMSGHDPLETVMVKGLPANQGNQSIHKIPKKAGKQTDSSSWCLSFCEAQTTKPEDRNYIVFSEEASEKMEEIRKQQENAKGRLRSNRFTVGDHGFSEQKLQREPPPAETTMVVLHVTEVVDCGHFWAQYAEEKTQHDLFCVQNALNNENVLPQVRPDTYPRRGMFYAAPFEGELYRARVESVEREKDSRSNQWIEIVEVFFVDYGNTEKMRKEALREMSSDFLSIPFQAVECKLCEIRPSPIKCPDGTWTVEAKEQFKHLVINKNFIGQLYSIVGGILRLELMESPDRGIQVSINKELINKGYADEAEETYLSRQNHEQREMEANAVDRQSDWFQLSLGSNRPASSKGRRTVKQKLNGPHNPYEMMFNSLTNVGRLRSVKTDPDSVNSVAIDNEPQDRYDRLMVSGFVGLNPAGSTMMARDTTIMPAISGLPSIISLLFCPVAELRRDRENKRYIGAICGLGVDRDQRHSLFPDHDMEITFDVEIDNKDISQINGVRSAINLAIGNEEKVSAWGPDAIYKIQEAARKKLLEVVYKRREHVDPVNYNKPYSWNQVDPDDLIETSLEGTPADAPHLLNLHKAQMLEEEVYVDKASPEYLKEHAEWLKKASKDYTKREPITCEICEMTWHTPQLLAIHIETRRHQEKVAALHQKDDY
;
A
#
# COMPACT_ATOMS: atom_id res chain seq x y z
N MET A 1 11.19 -42.19 19.69
CA MET A 1 10.12 -42.66 20.60
C MET A 1 10.02 -41.67 21.75
N PRO A 2 8.84 -41.43 22.34
CA PRO A 2 8.74 -40.62 23.57
C PRO A 2 9.59 -41.25 24.69
N GLU A 3 10.00 -40.44 25.67
CA GLU A 3 10.72 -40.96 26.84
C GLU A 3 9.82 -41.87 27.69
N GLU A 4 10.43 -42.71 28.53
CA GLU A 4 9.69 -43.64 29.38
C GLU A 4 8.78 -42.87 30.36
N GLY A 5 7.49 -43.22 30.40
CA GLY A 5 6.47 -42.49 31.16
C GLY A 5 5.75 -41.38 30.36
N GLU A 6 6.26 -40.99 29.19
CA GLU A 6 5.62 -39.99 28.34
C GLU A 6 4.72 -40.59 27.26
N ARG A 7 3.62 -39.89 26.91
CA ARG A 7 2.71 -40.29 25.83
C ARG A 7 2.83 -39.36 24.64
N LYS A 8 3.22 -39.91 23.49
CA LYS A 8 3.18 -39.20 22.20
C LYS A 8 1.74 -38.92 21.79
N ILE A 9 1.37 -37.63 21.72
CA ILE A 9 0.09 -37.16 21.17
C ILE A 9 0.38 -36.33 19.93
N ILE A 10 -0.25 -36.68 18.81
CA ILE A 10 -0.06 -35.98 17.54
C ILE A 10 -1.39 -35.38 17.11
N LEU A 11 -1.37 -34.06 16.91
CA LEU A 11 -2.48 -33.33 16.28
C LEU A 11 -2.14 -33.18 14.79
N SER A 12 -3.03 -33.64 13.91
CA SER A 12 -2.77 -33.65 12.48
C SER A 12 -4.04 -33.38 11.66
N THR A 13 -3.83 -32.92 10.43
CA THR A 13 -4.89 -32.82 9.41
C THR A 13 -4.99 -34.15 8.64
N ASN A 14 -5.70 -34.15 7.51
CA ASN A 14 -5.71 -35.26 6.55
C ASN A 14 -4.31 -35.65 6.02
N ILE A 15 -3.24 -34.88 6.28
CA ILE A 15 -1.87 -35.26 5.91
C ILE A 15 -1.39 -36.58 6.57
N ALA A 16 -1.89 -36.90 7.76
CA ALA A 16 -1.59 -38.17 8.43
C ALA A 16 -2.40 -39.36 7.87
N GLU A 17 -3.39 -39.11 7.01
CA GLU A 17 -4.24 -40.13 6.42
C GLU A 17 -3.52 -40.93 5.34
N SER A 18 -2.68 -40.27 4.53
CA SER A 18 -1.97 -40.85 3.38
C SER A 18 -0.48 -40.49 3.38
N SER A 19 -0.14 -39.20 3.40
CA SER A 19 1.19 -38.66 3.07
C SER A 19 2.30 -38.95 4.08
N ILE A 20 1.97 -39.21 5.35
CA ILE A 20 2.97 -39.46 6.40
C ILE A 20 2.70 -40.79 7.07
N THR A 21 3.74 -41.61 7.18
CA THR A 21 3.72 -42.83 8.00
C THR A 21 4.32 -42.52 9.36
N VAL A 22 3.48 -42.43 10.38
CA VAL A 22 3.94 -42.36 11.77
C VAL A 22 3.86 -43.76 12.38
N PRO A 23 4.98 -44.32 12.85
CA PRO A 23 4.95 -45.61 13.55
C PRO A 23 4.30 -45.48 14.93
N ASP A 24 3.81 -46.61 15.44
CA ASP A 24 3.36 -46.77 16.84
C ASP A 24 2.11 -45.96 17.24
N ILE A 25 1.22 -45.73 16.28
CA ILE A 25 -0.10 -45.18 16.57
C ILE A 25 -1.03 -46.32 17.01
N LYS A 26 -1.44 -46.31 18.28
CA LYS A 26 -2.42 -47.28 18.83
C LYS A 26 -3.83 -46.71 18.94
N TYR A 27 -3.96 -45.39 19.06
CA TYR A 27 -5.25 -44.73 19.24
C TYR A 27 -5.40 -43.63 18.20
N VAL A 28 -6.51 -43.65 17.46
CA VAL A 28 -6.90 -42.57 16.55
C VAL A 28 -8.20 -41.97 17.08
N ILE A 29 -8.18 -40.64 17.27
CA ILE A 29 -9.36 -39.85 17.59
C ILE A 29 -9.73 -39.12 16.29
N ASP A 30 -10.86 -39.51 15.70
CA ASP A 30 -11.30 -39.02 14.40
C ASP A 30 -12.53 -38.14 14.59
N PHE A 31 -12.38 -36.85 14.28
CA PHE A 31 -13.51 -35.91 14.24
C PHE A 31 -14.39 -36.09 13.00
N CYS A 32 -13.98 -36.95 12.06
CA CYS A 32 -14.65 -37.16 10.77
C CYS A 32 -14.80 -35.89 9.94
N LEU A 33 -13.92 -34.90 10.17
CA LEU A 33 -13.87 -33.66 9.41
C LEU A 33 -12.60 -33.61 8.54
N THR A 34 -12.68 -32.86 7.45
CA THR A 34 -11.56 -32.52 6.57
C THR A 34 -11.73 -31.10 6.04
N LYS A 35 -10.63 -30.45 5.66
CA LYS A 35 -10.72 -29.20 4.90
C LYS A 35 -10.45 -29.51 3.43
N SER A 36 -11.35 -29.07 2.55
CA SER A 36 -11.27 -29.27 1.11
C SER A 36 -11.23 -27.90 0.43
N LEU A 37 -10.41 -27.78 -0.62
CA LEU A 37 -10.51 -26.66 -1.53
C LEU A 37 -11.70 -26.91 -2.46
N VAL A 38 -12.60 -25.94 -2.55
CA VAL A 38 -13.82 -26.02 -3.35
C VAL A 38 -13.94 -24.74 -4.18
N SER A 39 -14.15 -24.90 -5.49
CA SER A 39 -14.49 -23.78 -6.36
C SER A 39 -15.96 -23.41 -6.20
N ASP A 40 -16.23 -22.12 -6.06
CA ASP A 40 -17.57 -21.57 -6.05
C ASP A 40 -18.18 -21.70 -7.47
N PRO A 41 -19.34 -22.36 -7.63
CA PRO A 41 -19.90 -22.64 -8.96
C PRO A 41 -20.29 -21.36 -9.72
N ASP A 42 -20.58 -20.28 -9.01
CA ASP A 42 -21.02 -19.01 -9.58
C ASP A 42 -19.84 -18.12 -9.96
N THR A 43 -18.78 -18.09 -9.17
CA THR A 43 -17.67 -17.13 -9.36
C THR A 43 -16.34 -17.77 -9.74
N ASN A 44 -16.25 -19.10 -9.69
CA ASN A 44 -15.04 -19.90 -9.87
C ASN A 44 -13.87 -19.54 -8.92
N TYR A 45 -14.12 -18.70 -7.91
CA TYR A 45 -13.16 -18.46 -6.84
C TYR A 45 -13.13 -19.66 -5.91
N THR A 46 -11.93 -19.99 -5.42
CA THR A 46 -11.77 -21.11 -4.51
C THR A 46 -11.92 -20.67 -3.04
N SER A 47 -12.51 -21.55 -2.24
CA SER A 47 -12.65 -21.39 -0.80
C SER A 47 -12.19 -22.66 -0.09
N LEU A 48 -11.59 -22.50 1.08
CA LEU A 48 -11.19 -23.65 1.92
C LEU A 48 -12.32 -23.95 2.91
N GLN A 49 -13.12 -24.97 2.61
CA GLN A 49 -14.31 -25.32 3.38
C GLN A 49 -14.03 -26.49 4.34
N LEU A 50 -14.68 -26.45 5.51
CA LEU A 50 -14.66 -27.54 6.47
C LEU A 50 -15.84 -28.48 6.18
N GLU A 51 -15.53 -29.72 5.82
CA GLU A 51 -16.50 -30.71 5.35
C GLU A 51 -16.40 -32.01 6.16
N TRP A 52 -17.43 -32.84 6.04
CA TRP A 52 -17.38 -34.21 6.52
C TRP A 52 -16.46 -35.06 5.65
N ALA A 53 -15.53 -35.76 6.27
CA ALA A 53 -14.68 -36.74 5.61
C ALA A 53 -15.51 -37.95 5.18
N SER A 54 -15.20 -38.52 4.01
CA SER A 54 -15.91 -39.70 3.51
C SER A 54 -15.63 -40.95 4.35
N ARG A 55 -16.47 -41.99 4.22
CA ARG A 55 -16.24 -43.27 4.88
C ARG A 55 -14.91 -43.88 4.45
N ALA A 56 -14.52 -43.71 3.17
CA ALA A 56 -13.22 -44.10 2.67
C ALA A 56 -12.08 -43.39 3.43
N ASN A 57 -12.17 -42.08 3.63
CA ASN A 57 -11.16 -41.32 4.39
C ASN A 57 -11.06 -41.81 5.84
N CYS A 58 -12.20 -41.90 6.53
CA CYS A 58 -12.27 -42.40 7.91
C CYS A 58 -11.81 -43.86 8.04
N THR A 59 -11.86 -44.64 6.96
CA THR A 59 -11.32 -46.01 6.90
C THR A 59 -9.80 -46.00 6.74
N GLN A 60 -9.25 -45.10 5.93
CA GLN A 60 -7.79 -44.88 5.88
C GLN A 60 -7.24 -44.42 7.24
N ARG A 61 -7.91 -43.49 7.91
CA ARG A 61 -7.58 -43.05 9.28
C ARG A 61 -7.62 -44.22 10.26
N LYS A 62 -8.64 -45.09 10.16
CA LYS A 62 -8.72 -46.32 10.97
C LYS A 62 -7.50 -47.23 10.76
N GLY A 63 -7.05 -47.40 9.51
CA GLY A 63 -5.88 -48.19 9.18
C GLY A 63 -4.56 -47.70 9.81
N ARG A 64 -4.50 -46.45 10.28
CA ARG A 64 -3.32 -45.90 10.96
C ARG A 64 -3.11 -46.49 12.35
N ALA A 65 -4.17 -46.91 13.04
CA ALA A 65 -4.09 -47.49 14.38
C ALA A 65 -3.63 -48.96 14.39
N GLY A 66 -3.71 -49.67 13.26
CA GLY A 66 -3.50 -51.11 13.16
C GLY A 66 -2.18 -51.52 12.53
N ARG A 67 -1.16 -50.64 12.49
CA ARG A 67 0.09 -50.92 11.77
C ARG A 67 1.10 -51.78 12.53
N VAL A 68 1.19 -51.59 13.85
CA VAL A 68 2.23 -52.22 14.69
C VAL A 68 1.62 -53.11 15.79
N SER A 69 0.40 -52.81 16.23
CA SER A 69 -0.33 -53.60 17.23
C SER A 69 -1.83 -53.34 17.10
N ASP A 70 -2.64 -54.09 17.87
CA ASP A 70 -4.09 -53.85 17.96
C ASP A 70 -4.38 -52.44 18.49
N GLY A 71 -4.97 -51.62 17.62
CA GLY A 71 -5.36 -50.25 17.91
C GLY A 71 -6.85 -50.04 18.10
N ARG A 72 -7.23 -48.86 18.58
CA ARG A 72 -8.62 -48.41 18.69
C ARG A 72 -8.82 -47.09 17.97
N VAL A 73 -10.02 -46.93 17.41
CA VAL A 73 -10.41 -45.73 16.67
C VAL A 73 -11.70 -45.22 17.27
N TYR A 74 -11.67 -43.97 17.72
CA TYR A 74 -12.81 -43.28 18.30
C TYR A 74 -13.30 -42.25 17.31
N ARG A 75 -14.49 -42.46 16.74
CA ARG A 75 -15.14 -41.50 15.84
C ARG A 75 -16.07 -40.62 16.66
N MET A 76 -15.91 -39.30 16.55
CA MET A 76 -16.63 -38.32 17.35
C MET A 76 -18.02 -37.98 16.78
N ILE A 77 -18.75 -39.01 16.30
CA ILE A 77 -20.08 -38.91 15.70
C ILE A 77 -20.93 -40.13 16.10
N THR A 78 -22.25 -40.00 16.06
CA THR A 78 -23.16 -41.12 16.38
C THR A 78 -23.19 -42.12 15.23
N ARG A 79 -23.54 -43.38 15.54
CA ARG A 79 -23.73 -44.42 14.52
C ARG A 79 -24.81 -44.05 13.51
N PHE A 80 -25.93 -43.49 13.98
CA PHE A 80 -27.00 -42.98 13.11
C PHE A 80 -26.45 -41.92 12.13
N PHE A 81 -25.63 -40.98 12.61
CA PHE A 81 -25.04 -39.96 11.74
C PHE A 81 -24.09 -40.56 10.69
N TRP A 82 -23.24 -41.52 11.11
CA TRP A 82 -22.33 -42.25 10.21
C TRP A 82 -23.08 -42.99 9.09
N GLU A 83 -24.17 -43.66 9.42
CA GLU A 83 -24.96 -44.46 8.47
C GLU A 83 -25.81 -43.59 7.55
N THR A 84 -26.26 -42.40 8.01
CA THR A 84 -27.20 -41.54 7.29
C THR A 84 -26.55 -40.43 6.47
N TYR A 85 -25.54 -39.73 7.01
CA TYR A 85 -25.06 -38.46 6.43
C TYR A 85 -23.62 -38.50 5.92
N ILE A 86 -22.79 -39.47 6.35
CA ILE A 86 -21.40 -39.56 5.88
C ILE A 86 -21.36 -40.27 4.52
N PRO A 87 -20.87 -39.61 3.45
CA PRO A 87 -20.80 -40.21 2.12
C PRO A 87 -19.73 -41.30 2.06
N ASP A 88 -19.92 -42.31 1.21
CA ASP A 88 -18.94 -43.39 1.07
C ASP A 88 -17.60 -42.90 0.52
N TYR A 89 -17.64 -42.01 -0.46
CA TYR A 89 -16.49 -41.42 -1.15
C TYR A 89 -16.61 -39.89 -1.20
N GLY A 90 -15.47 -39.20 -1.30
CA GLY A 90 -15.43 -37.76 -1.51
C GLY A 90 -15.68 -37.39 -2.98
N ILE A 91 -16.06 -36.13 -3.21
CA ILE A 91 -16.24 -35.59 -4.57
C ILE A 91 -14.87 -35.57 -5.29
N PRO A 92 -14.77 -36.14 -6.51
CA PRO A 92 -13.54 -36.14 -7.29
C PRO A 92 -12.98 -34.74 -7.52
N GLU A 93 -11.67 -34.61 -7.53
CA GLU A 93 -10.99 -33.31 -7.67
C GLU A 93 -11.39 -32.55 -8.95
N MET A 94 -11.57 -33.28 -10.05
CA MET A 94 -12.02 -32.75 -11.34
C MET A 94 -13.38 -32.04 -11.29
N GLN A 95 -14.23 -32.32 -10.31
CA GLN A 95 -15.54 -31.66 -10.17
C GLN A 95 -15.55 -30.48 -9.19
N ARG A 96 -14.44 -30.24 -8.47
CA ARG A 96 -14.40 -29.24 -7.39
C ARG A 96 -13.19 -28.32 -7.42
N CYS A 97 -12.20 -28.60 -8.26
CA CYS A 97 -10.99 -27.80 -8.40
C CYS A 97 -10.95 -27.10 -9.77
N PRO A 98 -10.16 -26.01 -9.88
CA PRO A 98 -9.94 -25.31 -11.14
C PRO A 98 -9.40 -26.21 -12.27
N LEU A 99 -9.83 -25.97 -13.52
CA LEU A 99 -9.62 -26.87 -14.67
C LEU A 99 -8.59 -26.34 -15.69
N GLU A 100 -7.93 -25.22 -15.42
CA GLU A 100 -7.11 -24.46 -16.37
C GLU A 100 -6.01 -25.33 -16.98
N GLN A 101 -5.22 -25.96 -16.11
CA GLN A 101 -4.13 -26.83 -16.52
C GLN A 101 -4.63 -28.07 -17.26
N LEU A 102 -5.74 -28.68 -16.80
CA LEU A 102 -6.33 -29.84 -17.46
C LEU A 102 -6.78 -29.50 -18.90
N ILE A 103 -7.44 -28.36 -19.10
CA ILE A 103 -7.88 -27.92 -20.42
C ILE A 103 -6.68 -27.63 -21.33
N LEU A 104 -5.64 -26.97 -20.82
CA LEU A 104 -4.42 -26.73 -21.59
C LEU A 104 -3.75 -28.04 -22.05
N GLN A 105 -3.67 -29.05 -21.16
CA GLN A 105 -3.16 -30.37 -21.52
C GLN A 105 -4.00 -31.05 -22.60
N VAL A 106 -5.34 -30.99 -22.50
CA VAL A 106 -6.24 -31.53 -23.54
C VAL A 106 -6.00 -30.83 -24.89
N LYS A 107 -5.77 -29.51 -24.89
CA LYS A 107 -5.46 -28.75 -26.10
C LYS A 107 -4.08 -29.09 -26.67
N LEU A 108 -3.08 -29.38 -25.85
CA LEU A 108 -1.76 -29.83 -26.32
C LEU A 108 -1.81 -31.20 -27.00
N LEU A 109 -2.65 -32.11 -26.50
CA LEU A 109 -2.79 -33.46 -27.05
C LEU A 109 -3.56 -33.50 -28.38
N ASP A 110 -4.20 -32.39 -28.77
CA ASP A 110 -4.99 -32.23 -30.00
C ASP A 110 -6.05 -33.34 -30.22
N LEU A 111 -6.70 -33.77 -29.15
CA LEU A 111 -7.69 -34.85 -29.17
C LEU A 111 -9.11 -34.37 -29.53
N GLY A 112 -9.28 -33.08 -29.83
CA GLY A 112 -10.57 -32.45 -30.12
C GLY A 112 -11.01 -31.45 -29.04
N GLN A 113 -12.30 -31.11 -29.03
CA GLN A 113 -12.84 -30.07 -28.13
C GLN A 113 -12.75 -30.51 -26.66
N PRO A 114 -12.31 -29.62 -25.72
CA PRO A 114 -12.21 -29.95 -24.30
C PRO A 114 -13.49 -30.54 -23.71
N LYS A 115 -14.65 -29.97 -24.06
CA LYS A 115 -15.96 -30.48 -23.65
C LYS A 115 -16.21 -31.95 -24.06
N ALA A 116 -15.84 -32.32 -25.29
CA ALA A 116 -16.08 -33.67 -25.81
C ALA A 116 -15.15 -34.70 -25.14
N ILE A 117 -13.88 -34.34 -24.92
CA ILE A 117 -12.91 -35.22 -24.27
C ILE A 117 -13.19 -35.39 -22.79
N LEU A 118 -13.49 -34.31 -22.07
CA LEU A 118 -13.77 -34.37 -20.64
C LEU A 118 -15.08 -35.09 -20.32
N ALA A 119 -16.02 -35.14 -21.26
CA ALA A 119 -17.23 -35.95 -21.15
C ALA A 119 -16.96 -37.47 -21.11
N LEU A 120 -15.79 -37.92 -21.57
CA LEU A 120 -15.38 -39.34 -21.53
C LEU A 120 -14.73 -39.74 -20.20
N ALA A 121 -14.50 -38.81 -19.29
CA ALA A 121 -13.94 -39.11 -17.97
C ALA A 121 -14.89 -39.99 -17.13
N LEU A 122 -14.34 -40.77 -16.19
CA LEU A 122 -15.13 -41.60 -15.26
C LEU A 122 -16.19 -40.78 -14.51
N THR A 123 -15.84 -39.54 -14.17
CA THR A 123 -16.76 -38.58 -13.57
C THR A 123 -16.47 -37.21 -14.19
N PRO A 124 -17.26 -36.77 -15.18
CA PRO A 124 -16.99 -35.55 -15.93
C PRO A 124 -17.20 -34.28 -15.08
N PRO A 125 -16.48 -33.18 -15.37
CA PRO A 125 -16.71 -31.88 -14.75
C PRO A 125 -18.03 -31.25 -15.25
N ASN A 126 -18.52 -30.22 -14.55
CA ASN A 126 -19.69 -29.49 -15.02
C ASN A 126 -19.34 -28.69 -16.29
N LEU A 127 -20.31 -28.60 -17.21
CA LEU A 127 -20.14 -27.84 -18.45
C LEU A 127 -19.86 -26.35 -18.21
N ASN A 128 -20.49 -25.78 -17.17
CA ASN A 128 -20.27 -24.39 -16.77
C ASN A 128 -18.84 -24.14 -16.29
N ASP A 129 -18.24 -25.10 -15.57
CA ASP A 129 -16.86 -24.99 -15.08
C ASP A 129 -15.88 -25.03 -16.28
N ILE A 130 -16.16 -25.86 -17.29
CA ILE A 130 -15.40 -25.89 -18.55
C ILE A 130 -15.51 -24.54 -19.26
N GLU A 131 -16.72 -24.00 -19.43
CA GLU A 131 -16.97 -22.72 -20.10
C GLU A 131 -16.22 -21.56 -19.44
N LYS A 132 -16.37 -21.40 -18.12
CA LYS A 132 -15.68 -20.36 -17.35
C LYS A 132 -14.16 -20.51 -17.42
N THR A 133 -13.65 -21.74 -17.38
CA THR A 133 -12.22 -22.00 -17.52
C THR A 133 -11.72 -21.62 -18.91
N ILE A 134 -12.49 -21.89 -19.98
CA ILE A 134 -12.15 -21.46 -21.34
C ILE A 134 -12.13 -19.92 -21.44
N LEU A 135 -13.11 -19.24 -20.84
CA LEU A 135 -13.14 -17.78 -20.78
C LEU A 135 -11.93 -17.22 -20.02
N LEU A 136 -11.59 -17.78 -18.86
CA LEU A 136 -10.39 -17.42 -18.10
C LEU A 136 -9.10 -17.62 -18.92
N LEU A 137 -8.98 -18.74 -19.63
CA LEU A 137 -7.83 -19.00 -20.50
C LEU A 137 -7.76 -18.02 -21.68
N LYS A 138 -8.89 -17.53 -22.18
CA LYS A 138 -8.94 -16.43 -23.16
C LYS A 138 -8.50 -15.10 -22.55
N GLU A 139 -8.93 -14.78 -21.33
CA GLU A 139 -8.54 -13.56 -20.61
C GLU A 139 -7.03 -13.52 -20.29
N VAL A 140 -6.45 -14.66 -19.93
CA VAL A 140 -5.00 -14.79 -19.68
C VAL A 140 -4.19 -14.74 -20.99
N GLY A 141 -4.85 -14.91 -22.15
CA GLY A 141 -4.22 -14.95 -23.48
C GLY A 141 -3.67 -16.32 -23.86
N ALA A 142 -4.04 -17.37 -23.12
CA ALA A 142 -3.63 -18.75 -23.38
C ALA A 142 -4.42 -19.38 -24.55
N LEU A 143 -5.66 -18.97 -24.72
CA LEU A 143 -6.51 -19.32 -25.87
C LEU A 143 -6.89 -18.06 -26.64
N SER A 144 -7.07 -18.18 -27.95
CA SER A 144 -7.51 -17.06 -28.78
C SER A 144 -8.92 -16.59 -28.40
N ALA A 145 -9.08 -15.27 -28.30
CA ALA A 145 -10.39 -14.63 -28.18
C ALA A 145 -11.16 -14.69 -29.54
N PRO A 146 -12.50 -14.53 -29.55
CA PRO A 146 -13.34 -14.72 -30.74
C PRO A 146 -13.20 -13.69 -31.89
N SER A 147 -12.13 -12.92 -31.95
CA SER A 147 -11.88 -11.91 -33.00
C SER A 147 -11.65 -12.54 -34.39
N THR A 148 -11.27 -13.82 -34.45
CA THR A 148 -11.02 -14.59 -35.69
C THR A 148 -11.96 -15.80 -35.84
N GLY A 149 -13.26 -15.56 -36.00
CA GLY A 149 -14.09 -16.36 -36.92
C GLY A 149 -14.70 -17.71 -36.48
N VAL A 150 -14.40 -18.30 -35.32
CA VAL A 150 -15.16 -19.48 -34.85
C VAL A 150 -15.68 -19.31 -33.43
N LYS A 151 -17.00 -19.16 -33.34
CA LYS A 151 -17.79 -19.04 -32.12
C LYS A 151 -17.82 -20.38 -31.38
N ASN A 152 -17.07 -20.51 -30.29
CA ASN A 152 -17.23 -21.61 -29.35
C ASN A 152 -16.94 -21.15 -27.91
N PRO A 153 -17.94 -21.08 -27.01
CA PRO A 153 -17.70 -20.79 -25.60
C PRO A 153 -16.96 -21.93 -24.88
N TYR A 154 -16.95 -23.13 -25.46
CA TYR A 154 -16.30 -24.32 -24.92
C TYR A 154 -14.94 -24.64 -25.57
N ASP A 155 -14.43 -23.77 -26.45
CA ASP A 155 -13.15 -23.99 -27.13
C ASP A 155 -12.44 -22.68 -27.55
N GLY A 156 -11.17 -22.78 -27.94
CA GLY A 156 -10.35 -21.70 -28.48
C GLY A 156 -9.06 -22.25 -29.10
N GLN A 157 -8.40 -21.46 -29.97
CA GLN A 157 -7.11 -21.86 -30.54
C GLN A 157 -6.02 -21.66 -29.50
N LEU A 158 -5.14 -22.65 -29.33
CA LEU A 158 -4.02 -22.55 -28.41
C LEU A 158 -3.00 -21.51 -28.94
N THR A 159 -2.68 -20.50 -28.12
CA THR A 159 -1.72 -19.45 -28.49
C THR A 159 -0.28 -19.89 -28.17
N PHE A 160 0.72 -19.10 -28.58
CA PHE A 160 2.10 -19.31 -28.11
C PHE A 160 2.20 -19.23 -26.59
N VAL A 161 1.57 -18.22 -25.98
CA VAL A 161 1.49 -18.09 -24.52
C VAL A 161 0.87 -19.34 -23.92
N GLY A 162 -0.26 -19.83 -24.46
CA GLY A 162 -0.91 -21.05 -23.98
C GLY A 162 -0.03 -22.29 -24.03
N ARG A 163 0.77 -22.46 -25.10
CA ARG A 163 1.75 -23.56 -25.20
C ARG A 163 2.82 -23.48 -24.14
N VAL A 164 3.36 -22.29 -23.87
CA VAL A 164 4.34 -22.11 -22.79
C VAL A 164 3.70 -22.42 -21.44
N LEU A 165 2.52 -21.86 -21.14
CA LEU A 165 1.82 -22.07 -19.86
C LEU A 165 1.50 -23.54 -19.59
N ALA A 166 1.17 -24.30 -20.63
CA ALA A 166 0.85 -25.72 -20.53
C ALA A 166 2.09 -26.58 -20.18
N GLU A 167 3.30 -26.17 -20.54
CA GLU A 167 4.54 -26.88 -20.20
C GLU A 167 5.08 -26.55 -18.80
N LEU A 168 4.58 -25.49 -18.16
CA LEU A 168 5.07 -25.03 -16.86
C LEU A 168 4.29 -25.66 -15.70
N PRO A 169 4.94 -26.23 -14.68
CA PRO A 169 4.29 -26.85 -13.52
C PRO A 169 3.83 -25.81 -12.47
N VAL A 170 3.21 -24.72 -12.91
CA VAL A 170 2.79 -23.59 -12.06
C VAL A 170 1.39 -23.11 -12.45
N ASP A 171 0.78 -22.27 -11.61
CA ASP A 171 -0.49 -21.62 -11.94
C ASP A 171 -0.36 -20.74 -13.21
N ILE A 172 -1.43 -20.66 -14.01
CA ILE A 172 -1.41 -19.94 -15.29
C ILE A 172 -1.07 -18.44 -15.14
N ARG A 173 -1.41 -17.81 -14.02
CA ARG A 173 -1.08 -16.40 -13.73
C ARG A 173 0.40 -16.25 -13.37
N ILE A 174 0.97 -17.25 -12.69
CA ILE A 174 2.41 -17.32 -12.44
C ILE A 174 3.17 -17.55 -13.75
N GLY A 175 2.68 -18.41 -14.64
CA GLY A 175 3.27 -18.52 -15.97
C GLY A 175 3.19 -17.20 -16.75
N LYS A 176 2.07 -16.46 -16.67
CA LYS A 176 1.93 -15.12 -17.26
C LYS A 176 2.93 -14.11 -16.66
N LEU A 177 3.21 -14.20 -15.35
CA LEU A 177 4.26 -13.43 -14.68
C LEU A 177 5.64 -13.68 -15.32
N LEU A 178 5.99 -14.93 -15.60
CA LEU A 178 7.26 -15.27 -16.26
C LEU A 178 7.32 -14.72 -17.68
N MET A 179 6.22 -14.80 -18.44
CA MET A 179 6.13 -14.25 -19.79
C MET A 179 6.32 -12.73 -19.79
N LEU A 180 5.62 -12.00 -18.92
CA LEU A 180 5.78 -10.54 -18.82
C LEU A 180 7.17 -10.16 -18.26
N GLY A 181 7.70 -10.96 -17.34
CA GLY A 181 9.10 -10.86 -16.90
C GLY A 181 10.07 -10.97 -18.07
N HIS A 182 9.84 -11.86 -19.03
CA HIS A 182 10.62 -11.90 -20.26
C HIS A 182 10.41 -10.66 -21.13
N VAL A 183 9.17 -10.21 -21.37
CA VAL A 183 8.88 -9.01 -22.19
C VAL A 183 9.59 -7.77 -21.67
N PHE A 184 9.64 -7.59 -20.35
CA PHE A 184 10.28 -6.44 -19.72
C PHE A 184 11.71 -6.74 -19.23
N GLY A 185 12.30 -7.90 -19.56
CA GLY A 185 13.67 -8.29 -19.20
C GLY A 185 13.96 -8.34 -17.69
N LEU A 186 12.97 -8.76 -16.90
CA LEU A 186 12.98 -9.02 -15.44
C LEU A 186 12.72 -10.50 -15.13
N LEU A 187 13.15 -11.40 -16.04
CA LEU A 187 12.81 -12.82 -15.96
C LEU A 187 13.43 -13.50 -14.73
N GLU A 188 14.62 -13.09 -14.30
CA GLU A 188 15.31 -13.69 -13.15
C GLU A 188 14.54 -13.48 -11.85
N GLU A 189 14.14 -12.24 -11.59
CA GLU A 189 13.34 -11.85 -10.43
C GLU A 189 11.95 -12.50 -10.48
N CYS A 190 11.32 -12.55 -11.66
CA CYS A 190 10.02 -13.20 -11.85
C CYS A 190 10.09 -14.72 -11.65
N LEU A 191 11.20 -15.38 -12.01
CA LEU A 191 11.42 -16.81 -11.74
C LEU A 191 11.48 -17.09 -10.25
N ILE A 192 12.19 -16.26 -9.48
CA ILE A 192 12.27 -16.39 -8.02
C ILE A 192 10.89 -16.24 -7.40
N ILE A 193 10.18 -15.16 -7.75
CA ILE A 193 8.83 -14.88 -7.24
C ILE A 193 7.87 -16.01 -7.62
N GLY A 194 7.83 -16.39 -8.90
CA GLY A 194 6.91 -17.42 -9.40
C GLY A 194 7.15 -18.79 -8.78
N ALA A 195 8.41 -19.22 -8.64
CA ALA A 195 8.75 -20.47 -7.99
C ALA A 195 8.36 -20.46 -6.50
N ALA A 196 8.61 -19.37 -5.79
CA ALA A 196 8.28 -19.25 -4.37
C ALA A 196 6.76 -19.23 -4.12
N LEU A 197 5.98 -18.54 -4.97
CA LEU A 197 4.51 -18.51 -4.90
C LEU A 197 3.88 -19.87 -5.22
N SER A 198 4.52 -20.67 -6.07
CA SER A 198 4.05 -22.02 -6.43
C SER A 198 4.29 -23.06 -5.33
N LEU A 199 5.15 -22.73 -4.35
CA LEU A 199 5.50 -23.60 -3.24
C LEU A 199 4.89 -23.09 -1.92
N LYS A 200 5.12 -23.82 -0.84
CA LYS A 200 4.74 -23.35 0.51
C LYS A 200 5.62 -22.17 0.91
N SER A 201 5.02 -21.24 1.65
CA SER A 201 5.69 -20.02 2.14
C SER A 201 7.10 -20.27 2.66
N LEU A 202 8.03 -19.39 2.26
CA LEU A 202 9.41 -19.36 2.74
C LEU A 202 9.49 -19.00 4.23
N PHE A 203 8.51 -18.25 4.73
CA PHE A 203 8.48 -17.77 6.10
C PHE A 203 7.94 -18.86 7.05
N SER A 204 8.60 -19.01 8.19
CA SER A 204 8.19 -19.92 9.26
C SER A 204 7.29 -19.19 10.25
N LYS A 205 6.33 -19.92 10.83
CA LYS A 205 5.45 -19.42 11.89
C LYS A 205 5.51 -20.36 13.09
N PRO A 206 6.58 -20.28 13.89
CA PRO A 206 6.69 -21.11 15.07
C PRO A 206 5.55 -20.82 16.04
N PHE A 207 5.04 -21.88 16.68
CA PHE A 207 3.96 -21.77 17.65
C PHE A 207 4.35 -20.78 18.76
N ARG A 208 3.46 -19.83 19.07
CA ARG A 208 3.66 -18.71 20.03
C ARG A 208 4.65 -17.62 19.60
N GLU A 209 5.21 -17.66 18.39
CA GLU A 209 6.13 -16.63 17.89
C GLU A 209 5.57 -15.85 16.69
N HIS A 210 4.25 -15.86 16.49
CA HIS A 210 3.58 -15.22 15.36
C HIS A 210 3.99 -13.75 15.17
N LEU A 211 4.02 -12.95 16.24
CA LEU A 211 4.41 -11.54 16.17
C LEU A 211 5.86 -11.34 15.72
N ASN A 212 6.80 -12.12 16.27
CA ASN A 212 8.22 -12.01 15.88
C ASN A 212 8.43 -12.46 14.44
N SER A 213 7.78 -13.55 14.03
CA SER A 213 7.83 -14.01 12.64
C SER A 213 7.26 -12.99 11.66
N PHE A 214 6.20 -12.29 12.05
CA PHE A 214 5.59 -11.24 11.25
C PHE A 214 6.48 -10.00 11.16
N LYS A 215 7.08 -9.57 12.29
CA LYS A 215 8.07 -8.47 12.31
C LYS A 215 9.24 -8.74 11.38
N HIS A 216 9.86 -9.92 11.46
CA HIS A 216 10.95 -10.24 10.54
C HIS A 216 10.49 -10.31 9.09
N LYS A 217 9.25 -10.74 8.82
CA LYS A 217 8.67 -10.63 7.47
C LYS A 217 8.54 -9.17 7.02
N LEU A 218 8.12 -8.25 7.88
CA LEU A 218 8.11 -6.82 7.58
C LEU A 218 9.52 -6.26 7.36
N ASP A 219 10.51 -6.69 8.12
CA ASP A 219 11.91 -6.28 7.94
C ASP A 219 12.40 -6.64 6.52
N TRP A 220 12.07 -7.85 6.04
CA TRP A 220 12.36 -8.29 4.66
C TRP A 220 11.61 -7.52 3.58
N SER A 221 10.50 -6.86 3.93
CA SER A 221 9.72 -6.08 2.96
C SER A 221 10.45 -4.80 2.55
N HIS A 222 11.37 -4.31 3.37
CA HIS A 222 12.06 -3.03 3.17
C HIS A 222 11.10 -1.87 2.83
N GLY A 223 9.90 -1.85 3.42
CA GLY A 223 8.89 -0.82 3.15
C GLY A 223 8.19 -0.92 1.80
N SER A 224 8.47 -1.94 0.99
CA SER A 224 7.96 -2.05 -0.39
C SER A 224 6.45 -2.30 -0.50
N LEU A 225 5.75 -2.61 0.59
CA LEU A 225 4.32 -2.95 0.63
C LEU A 225 3.95 -4.08 -0.38
N SER A 226 4.84 -5.05 -0.56
CA SER A 226 4.68 -6.16 -1.51
C SER A 226 5.15 -7.49 -0.91
N ASP A 227 4.25 -8.47 -0.83
CA ASP A 227 4.60 -9.83 -0.40
C ASP A 227 5.61 -10.47 -1.37
N GLN A 228 5.43 -10.25 -2.67
CA GLN A 228 6.28 -10.79 -3.72
C GLN A 228 7.70 -10.21 -3.65
N LEU A 229 7.85 -8.90 -3.44
CA LEU A 229 9.18 -8.31 -3.24
C LEU A 229 9.80 -8.75 -1.91
N THR A 230 9.00 -8.93 -0.85
CA THR A 230 9.46 -9.48 0.43
C THR A 230 10.07 -10.89 0.25
N ILE A 231 9.42 -11.74 -0.55
CA ILE A 231 9.91 -13.07 -0.94
C ILE A 231 11.22 -12.96 -1.73
N LEU A 232 11.26 -12.07 -2.72
CA LEU A 232 12.43 -11.84 -3.57
C LEU A 232 13.66 -11.42 -2.74
N ASN A 233 13.51 -10.43 -1.86
CA ASN A 233 14.58 -9.92 -1.00
C ASN A 233 15.14 -11.02 -0.10
N ALA A 234 14.27 -11.78 0.58
CA ALA A 234 14.68 -12.87 1.46
C ALA A 234 15.44 -13.99 0.71
N TYR A 235 14.98 -14.35 -0.49
CA TYR A 235 15.63 -15.36 -1.31
C TYR A 235 16.98 -14.88 -1.86
N GLN A 236 17.04 -13.66 -2.40
CA GLN A 236 18.26 -13.08 -2.95
C GLN A 236 19.36 -12.95 -1.88
N GLU A 237 19.02 -12.57 -0.65
CA GLU A 237 20.00 -12.50 0.43
C GLU A 237 20.54 -13.89 0.80
N TRP A 238 19.66 -14.90 0.88
CA TRP A 238 20.09 -16.29 1.10
C TRP A 238 20.99 -16.80 -0.04
N GLU A 239 20.64 -16.52 -1.28
CA GLU A 239 21.41 -16.92 -2.45
C GLU A 239 22.78 -16.23 -2.48
N ARG A 240 22.83 -14.93 -2.20
CA ARG A 240 24.08 -14.16 -2.10
C ARG A 240 25.01 -14.74 -1.05
N LEU A 241 24.51 -15.01 0.16
CA LEU A 241 25.29 -15.63 1.23
C LEU A 241 25.77 -17.04 0.85
N THR A 242 24.94 -17.80 0.14
CA THR A 242 25.31 -19.14 -0.35
C THR A 242 26.45 -19.05 -1.38
N ASN A 243 26.34 -18.15 -2.34
CA ASN A 243 27.30 -17.98 -3.43
C ASN A 243 28.66 -17.42 -2.94
N MET A 244 28.66 -16.61 -1.88
CA MET A 244 29.87 -16.09 -1.24
C MET A 244 30.52 -17.06 -0.23
N ASN A 245 30.09 -18.32 -0.17
CA ASN A 245 30.49 -19.28 0.87
C ASN A 245 30.29 -18.75 2.31
N GLY A 246 29.29 -17.87 2.51
CA GLY A 246 28.94 -17.28 3.80
C GLY A 246 28.48 -18.32 4.82
N PHE A 247 27.98 -19.47 4.35
CA PHE A 247 27.65 -20.62 5.19
C PHE A 247 28.80 -21.64 5.20
N ARG A 248 29.63 -21.59 6.24
CA ARG A 248 30.74 -22.55 6.45
C ARG A 248 30.28 -24.02 6.56
N SER A 249 29.01 -24.24 6.91
CA SER A 249 28.39 -25.57 7.01
C SER A 249 26.88 -25.45 6.82
N GLY A 250 26.22 -26.56 6.46
CA GLY A 250 24.76 -26.60 6.37
C GLY A 250 24.06 -26.34 7.72
N GLN A 251 24.73 -26.54 8.85
CA GLN A 251 24.19 -26.18 10.16
C GLN A 251 24.13 -24.66 10.36
N ASN A 252 25.13 -23.92 9.85
CA ASN A 252 25.15 -22.46 9.93
C ASN A 252 24.02 -21.85 9.10
N GLU A 253 23.75 -22.40 7.92
CA GLU A 253 22.62 -22.01 7.07
C GLU A 253 21.27 -22.24 7.77
N VAL A 254 21.07 -23.42 8.39
CA VAL A 254 19.86 -23.72 9.17
C VAL A 254 19.73 -22.79 10.37
N LYS A 255 20.83 -22.45 11.06
CA LYS A 255 20.83 -21.50 12.16
C LYS A 255 20.44 -20.10 11.68
N TRP A 256 20.99 -19.64 10.55
CA TRP A 256 20.63 -18.38 9.91
C TRP A 256 19.14 -18.34 9.56
N GLY A 257 18.61 -19.38 8.90
CA GLY A 257 17.18 -19.45 8.58
C GLY A 257 16.30 -19.38 9.83
N LYS A 258 16.68 -20.07 10.92
CA LYS A 258 15.95 -19.97 12.20
C LYS A 258 15.96 -18.55 12.79
N MET A 259 17.10 -17.85 12.74
CA MET A 259 17.21 -16.48 13.26
C MET A 259 16.35 -15.50 12.45
N HIS A 260 16.21 -15.72 11.14
CA HIS A 260 15.42 -14.86 10.25
C HIS A 260 13.99 -15.35 9.99
N TYR A 261 13.50 -16.34 10.74
CA TYR A 261 12.21 -17.01 10.51
C TYR A 261 12.00 -17.52 9.08
N LEU A 262 13.05 -18.01 8.42
CA LEU A 262 13.04 -18.60 7.08
C LEU A 262 13.21 -20.12 7.10
N GLN A 263 12.46 -20.80 6.24
CA GLN A 263 12.53 -22.24 6.05
C GLN A 263 13.58 -22.59 5.01
N VAL A 264 14.81 -22.90 5.42
CA VAL A 264 15.94 -23.25 4.53
C VAL A 264 15.61 -24.35 3.52
N ARG A 265 14.85 -25.37 3.96
CA ARG A 265 14.38 -26.42 3.03
C ARG A 265 13.55 -25.85 1.88
N ARG A 266 12.67 -24.88 2.15
CA ARG A 266 11.83 -24.24 1.14
C ARG A 266 12.64 -23.36 0.20
N LEU A 267 13.66 -22.66 0.71
CA LEU A 267 14.60 -21.90 -0.12
C LEU A 267 15.31 -22.82 -1.14
N ARG A 268 15.79 -23.98 -0.69
CA ARG A 268 16.41 -24.99 -1.58
C ARG A 268 15.42 -25.58 -2.59
N GLU A 269 14.20 -25.92 -2.16
CA GLU A 269 13.14 -26.41 -3.07
C GLU A 269 12.79 -25.34 -4.12
N THR A 270 12.75 -24.06 -3.74
CA THR A 270 12.54 -22.93 -4.65
C THR A 270 13.66 -22.84 -5.67
N ARG A 271 14.93 -22.98 -5.24
CA ARG A 271 16.09 -23.00 -6.15
C ARG A 271 16.00 -24.11 -7.21
N GLU A 272 15.55 -25.30 -6.82
CA GLU A 272 15.39 -26.42 -7.77
C GLU A 272 14.22 -26.17 -8.74
N LEU A 273 13.10 -25.60 -8.27
CA LEU A 273 12.00 -25.22 -9.16
C LEU A 273 12.40 -24.10 -10.13
N ILE A 274 13.19 -23.12 -9.70
CA ILE A 274 13.74 -22.08 -10.59
C ILE A 274 14.53 -22.71 -11.74
N LYS A 275 15.38 -23.71 -11.46
CA LYS A 275 16.15 -24.42 -12.49
C LYS A 275 15.23 -25.18 -13.45
N ASP A 276 14.21 -25.86 -12.93
CA ASP A 276 13.24 -26.59 -13.78
C ASP A 276 12.46 -25.64 -14.70
N LEU A 277 11.97 -24.52 -14.16
CA LEU A 277 11.28 -23.49 -14.92
C LEU A 277 12.19 -22.88 -15.99
N GLU A 278 13.44 -22.57 -15.64
CA GLU A 278 14.42 -22.06 -16.59
C GLU A 278 14.70 -23.06 -17.72
N MET A 279 14.88 -24.35 -17.42
CA MET A 279 15.07 -25.38 -18.44
C MET A 279 13.87 -25.49 -19.38
N ARG A 280 12.64 -25.44 -18.86
CA ARG A 280 11.41 -25.49 -19.66
C ARG A 280 11.24 -24.26 -20.54
N LEU A 281 11.50 -23.06 -20.01
CA LEU A 281 11.43 -21.81 -20.76
C LEU A 281 12.50 -21.73 -21.87
N ASN A 282 13.68 -22.31 -21.64
CA ASN A 282 14.74 -22.38 -22.66
C ASN A 282 14.29 -23.13 -23.92
N ASN A 283 13.38 -24.09 -23.82
CA ASN A 283 12.80 -24.80 -24.98
C ASN A 283 12.02 -23.87 -25.92
N PHE A 284 11.59 -22.70 -25.42
CA PHE A 284 10.86 -21.68 -26.15
C PHE A 284 11.71 -20.45 -26.48
N ASN A 285 13.04 -20.55 -26.36
CA ASN A 285 13.98 -19.42 -26.49
C ASN A 285 13.75 -18.28 -25.48
N ILE A 286 13.06 -18.56 -24.38
CA ILE A 286 12.86 -17.61 -23.27
C ILE A 286 13.99 -17.83 -22.27
N GLN A 287 14.99 -16.95 -22.31
CA GLN A 287 16.20 -17.07 -21.51
C GLN A 287 16.41 -15.84 -20.63
N LYS A 288 17.09 -16.05 -19.50
CA LYS A 288 17.65 -14.94 -18.70
C LYS A 288 18.69 -14.21 -19.54
N HIS A 289 18.90 -12.92 -19.28
CA HIS A 289 20.04 -12.23 -19.86
C HIS A 289 21.33 -12.89 -19.36
N ARG A 290 22.12 -13.44 -20.28
CA ARG A 290 23.46 -13.93 -19.94
C ARG A 290 24.25 -12.73 -19.45
N THR A 291 24.70 -12.78 -18.19
CA THR A 291 25.77 -11.91 -17.68
C THR A 291 27.00 -12.11 -18.56
N THR A 292 27.11 -11.31 -19.62
CA THR A 292 28.42 -10.99 -20.16
C THR A 292 29.19 -10.30 -19.02
N PRO A 293 30.51 -10.52 -18.89
CA PRO A 293 31.33 -9.89 -17.83
C PRO A 293 31.23 -8.36 -17.76
N ASN A 294 30.66 -7.70 -18.78
CA ASN A 294 30.42 -6.26 -18.88
C ASN A 294 28.95 -5.83 -18.76
N TYR A 295 28.00 -6.73 -18.51
CA TYR A 295 26.60 -6.35 -18.28
C TYR A 295 26.45 -5.75 -16.88
N LYS A 296 26.48 -4.42 -16.79
CA LYS A 296 26.06 -3.70 -15.58
C LYS A 296 24.55 -3.53 -15.64
N LYS A 297 23.82 -3.96 -14.58
CA LYS A 297 22.44 -3.52 -14.34
C LYS A 297 22.42 -1.99 -14.50
N LYS A 298 21.75 -1.48 -15.54
CA LYS A 298 21.74 -0.06 -15.90
C LYS A 298 20.71 0.75 -15.10
N TYR A 299 19.83 0.07 -14.36
CA TYR A 299 18.68 0.68 -13.70
C TYR A 299 18.97 0.96 -12.24
N LYS A 300 18.40 2.06 -11.73
CA LYS A 300 18.38 2.29 -10.28
C LYS A 300 17.49 1.22 -9.62
N PRO A 301 17.83 0.75 -8.41
CA PRO A 301 17.03 -0.26 -7.69
C PRO A 301 15.54 0.08 -7.60
N ASP A 302 15.19 1.35 -7.42
CA ASP A 302 13.79 1.79 -7.27
C ASP A 302 12.99 1.63 -8.56
N GLN A 303 13.61 1.86 -9.72
CA GLN A 303 12.97 1.65 -11.02
C GLN A 303 12.72 0.17 -11.28
N GLU A 304 13.64 -0.70 -10.87
CA GLU A 304 13.47 -2.15 -10.98
C GLU A 304 12.29 -2.63 -10.13
N ARG A 305 12.17 -2.14 -8.88
CA ARG A 305 11.03 -2.44 -8.00
C ARG A 305 9.71 -1.99 -8.61
N LEU A 306 9.63 -0.77 -9.14
CA LEU A 306 8.43 -0.26 -9.79
C LEU A 306 8.04 -1.11 -11.00
N LEU A 307 9.01 -1.45 -11.86
CA LEU A 307 8.75 -2.31 -13.02
C LEU A 307 8.25 -3.69 -12.58
N LEU A 308 8.82 -4.29 -11.54
CA LEU A 308 8.32 -5.56 -11.00
C LEU A 308 6.88 -5.46 -10.53
N LYS A 309 6.51 -4.39 -9.81
CA LYS A 309 5.11 -4.14 -9.41
C LYS A 309 4.19 -4.01 -10.64
N LEU A 310 4.61 -3.32 -11.70
CA LEU A 310 3.85 -3.19 -12.95
C LEU A 310 3.69 -4.54 -13.67
N VAL A 311 4.73 -5.37 -13.70
CA VAL A 311 4.67 -6.73 -14.25
C VAL A 311 3.69 -7.60 -13.47
N MET A 312 3.67 -7.49 -12.13
CA MET A 312 2.68 -8.18 -11.28
C MET A 312 1.25 -7.74 -11.62
N CYS A 313 1.02 -6.46 -11.89
CA CYS A 313 -0.29 -5.97 -12.33
C CYS A 313 -0.74 -6.70 -13.61
N GLY A 314 0.11 -6.81 -14.62
CA GLY A 314 -0.23 -7.50 -15.86
C GLY A 314 -0.44 -9.01 -15.70
N ALA A 315 0.32 -9.64 -14.80
CA ALA A 315 0.23 -11.06 -14.52
C ALA A 315 -1.07 -11.43 -13.78
N PHE A 316 -1.49 -10.57 -12.84
CA PHE A 316 -2.59 -10.85 -11.93
C PHE A 316 -3.90 -10.15 -12.27
N TYR A 317 -3.98 -9.42 -13.39
CA TYR A 317 -5.26 -8.97 -13.95
C TYR A 317 -6.28 -10.13 -13.97
N PRO A 318 -7.55 -9.93 -13.54
CA PRO A 318 -8.20 -8.70 -13.08
C PRO A 318 -8.24 -8.52 -11.54
N ASN A 319 -7.32 -9.12 -10.78
CA ASN A 319 -7.35 -9.12 -9.30
C ASN A 319 -6.94 -7.77 -8.68
N TYR A 320 -7.68 -6.72 -9.01
CA TYR A 320 -7.39 -5.34 -8.71
C TYR A 320 -8.40 -4.79 -7.68
N PHE A 321 -7.87 -4.03 -6.73
CA PHE A 321 -8.65 -3.46 -5.64
C PHE A 321 -8.29 -2.00 -5.42
N LEU A 322 -9.27 -1.10 -5.40
CA LEU A 322 -9.06 0.31 -5.08
C LEU A 322 -9.14 0.54 -3.58
N LYS A 323 -8.26 1.42 -3.08
CA LYS A 323 -8.31 1.94 -1.71
C LYS A 323 -9.68 2.62 -1.49
N GLY A 324 -10.31 2.35 -0.35
CA GLY A 324 -11.50 3.06 0.09
C GLY A 324 -11.16 4.41 0.72
N GLU A 325 -12.10 5.36 0.64
CA GLU A 325 -11.96 6.68 1.26
C GLU A 325 -11.87 6.58 2.79
N ILE A 326 -11.03 7.44 3.37
CA ILE A 326 -10.85 7.59 4.82
C ILE A 326 -11.34 8.99 5.19
N ASP A 327 -12.34 9.06 6.07
CA ASP A 327 -12.80 10.32 6.63
C ASP A 327 -11.81 10.76 7.74
N GLU A 328 -10.96 11.74 7.42
CA GLU A 328 -9.97 12.29 8.35
C GLU A 328 -10.63 12.93 9.58
N GLU A 329 -11.77 13.61 9.42
CA GLU A 329 -12.46 14.27 10.54
C GLU A 329 -12.97 13.22 11.52
N ASP A 330 -13.65 12.19 11.02
CA ASP A 330 -14.13 11.08 11.84
C ASP A 330 -12.98 10.29 12.47
N ALA A 331 -11.85 10.12 11.78
CA ALA A 331 -10.65 9.49 12.31
C ALA A 331 -10.06 10.29 13.48
N VAL A 332 -9.82 11.59 13.31
CA VAL A 332 -9.30 12.49 14.37
C VAL A 332 -10.29 12.57 15.53
N ARG A 333 -11.59 12.64 15.25
CA ARG A 333 -12.67 12.61 16.27
C ARG A 333 -12.65 11.29 17.05
N MET A 334 -12.48 10.16 16.36
CA MET A 334 -12.35 8.83 16.97
C MET A 334 -11.13 8.75 17.89
N MET A 335 -10.05 9.46 17.55
CA MET A 335 -8.83 9.59 18.34
C MET A 335 -8.87 10.75 19.36
N SER A 336 -9.96 11.51 19.42
CA SER A 336 -10.17 12.69 20.28
C SER A 336 -9.15 13.80 20.08
N GLY A 337 -8.87 14.15 18.82
CA GLY A 337 -8.00 15.27 18.46
C GLY A 337 -6.50 14.93 18.47
N HIS A 338 -6.14 13.68 18.78
CA HIS A 338 -4.77 13.20 18.60
C HIS A 338 -4.55 12.71 17.18
N ASP A 339 -3.31 12.84 16.69
CA ASP A 339 -2.90 12.39 15.37
C ASP A 339 -3.11 10.86 15.24
N PRO A 340 -3.94 10.39 14.29
CA PRO A 340 -4.14 8.97 14.03
C PRO A 340 -2.90 8.20 13.55
N LEU A 341 -1.88 8.88 13.01
CA LEU A 341 -0.61 8.24 12.63
C LEU A 341 0.24 7.88 13.85
N GLU A 342 0.11 8.62 14.94
CA GLU A 342 0.89 8.44 16.17
C GLU A 342 0.10 7.77 17.30
N THR A 343 -1.18 7.47 17.08
CA THR A 343 -2.08 7.03 18.15
C THR A 343 -2.76 5.70 17.79
N VAL A 344 -2.86 4.80 18.77
CA VAL A 344 -3.56 3.52 18.61
C VAL A 344 -4.67 3.36 19.64
N MET A 345 -5.81 2.80 19.20
CA MET A 345 -6.97 2.59 20.05
C MET A 345 -7.07 1.15 20.53
N VAL A 346 -7.38 0.96 21.83
CA VAL A 346 -7.70 -0.35 22.40
C VAL A 346 -9.09 -0.30 23.03
N LYS A 347 -9.99 -1.19 22.58
CA LYS A 347 -11.37 -1.28 23.04
C LYS A 347 -11.50 -2.34 24.15
N GLY A 348 -12.51 -2.21 25.01
CA GLY A 348 -12.82 -3.18 26.07
C GLY A 348 -12.18 -2.90 27.44
N LEU A 349 -11.54 -1.75 27.63
CA LEU A 349 -11.02 -1.31 28.94
C LEU A 349 -12.18 -0.76 29.82
N PRO A 350 -12.29 -1.19 31.10
CA PRO A 350 -13.36 -0.75 31.99
C PRO A 350 -13.16 0.69 32.47
N ALA A 351 -14.20 1.52 32.38
CA ALA A 351 -14.17 2.96 32.67
C ALA A 351 -13.74 3.34 34.11
N ASN A 352 -13.77 2.40 35.07
CA ASN A 352 -13.70 2.69 36.50
C ASN A 352 -12.48 2.07 37.23
N GLN A 353 -11.50 1.52 36.52
CA GLN A 353 -10.25 1.07 37.15
C GLN A 353 -9.09 1.93 36.66
N GLY A 354 -8.69 2.90 37.50
CA GLY A 354 -7.44 3.62 37.30
C GLY A 354 -6.25 2.65 37.17
N ASN A 355 -5.16 3.14 36.57
CA ASN A 355 -3.94 2.42 36.14
C ASN A 355 -3.33 1.33 37.04
N GLN A 356 -3.85 1.07 38.25
CA GLN A 356 -3.45 0.00 39.17
C GLN A 356 -3.39 -1.40 38.53
N SER A 357 -4.12 -1.66 37.44
CA SER A 357 -4.10 -2.98 36.77
C SER A 357 -3.20 -3.04 35.53
N ILE A 358 -2.73 -1.91 34.99
CA ILE A 358 -1.92 -1.85 33.76
C ILE A 358 -0.42 -2.02 34.07
N HIS A 359 0.02 -1.66 35.29
CA HIS A 359 1.41 -1.78 35.75
C HIS A 359 1.88 -3.21 36.06
N LYS A 360 1.05 -4.24 35.79
CA LYS A 360 1.38 -5.67 35.99
C LYS A 360 1.76 -6.40 34.70
N ILE A 361 2.32 -5.69 33.72
CA ILE A 361 2.97 -6.30 32.54
C ILE A 361 4.50 -6.18 32.71
N PRO A 362 5.22 -7.19 33.24
CA PRO A 362 6.69 -7.17 33.23
C PRO A 362 7.32 -8.33 32.42
N LYS A 363 8.46 -8.00 31.80
CA LYS A 363 9.64 -8.84 31.43
C LYS A 363 9.56 -9.87 30.29
N LYS A 364 10.08 -9.47 29.11
CA LYS A 364 11.36 -9.93 28.52
C LYS A 364 11.48 -9.41 27.07
N ALA A 365 12.34 -8.44 26.82
CA ALA A 365 12.95 -8.18 25.50
C ALA A 365 14.35 -7.54 25.72
N GLY A 366 15.34 -8.06 25.01
CA GLY A 366 16.76 -7.64 25.00
C GLY A 366 17.58 -8.82 24.46
N LYS A 367 18.31 -8.71 23.33
CA LYS A 367 19.13 -7.60 22.81
C LYS A 367 19.12 -7.50 21.25
N GLN A 368 19.06 -6.24 20.78
CA GLN A 368 19.70 -5.50 19.64
C GLN A 368 19.75 -6.12 18.21
N THR A 369 19.43 -5.39 17.14
CA THR A 369 19.67 -3.95 16.81
C THR A 369 18.53 -3.25 16.03
N ASP A 370 18.42 -1.94 16.27
CA ASP A 370 17.81 -0.83 15.49
C ASP A 370 16.29 -0.67 15.22
N SER A 371 15.90 0.61 15.39
CA SER A 371 14.59 1.26 15.25
C SER A 371 13.61 1.12 16.43
N SER A 372 13.50 2.22 17.15
CA SER A 372 12.55 2.51 18.22
C SER A 372 11.09 2.37 17.76
N SER A 373 10.45 1.26 18.11
CA SER A 373 8.99 1.14 18.07
C SER A 373 8.46 0.40 19.30
N TRP A 374 7.71 1.12 20.13
CA TRP A 374 7.05 0.58 21.31
C TRP A 374 5.97 -0.42 20.88
N CYS A 375 6.09 -1.68 21.28
CA CYS A 375 5.11 -2.71 20.99
C CYS A 375 4.31 -3.09 22.25
N LEU A 376 3.00 -2.85 22.23
CA LEU A 376 2.03 -3.48 23.13
C LEU A 376 1.64 -4.84 22.56
N SER A 377 2.03 -5.93 23.23
CA SER A 377 1.61 -7.29 22.87
C SER A 377 0.24 -7.61 23.45
N PHE A 378 -0.68 -8.06 22.60
CA PHE A 378 -1.97 -8.61 23.03
C PHE A 378 -1.93 -10.14 22.96
N CYS A 379 -2.08 -10.77 24.12
CA CYS A 379 -2.28 -12.22 24.22
C CYS A 379 -3.67 -12.59 23.69
N GLU A 380 -3.72 -13.49 22.72
CA GLU A 380 -4.91 -14.25 22.42
C GLU A 380 -5.08 -15.40 23.42
N ALA A 381 -6.32 -15.62 23.85
CA ALA A 381 -6.67 -16.51 24.94
C ALA A 381 -6.37 -17.99 24.63
N GLN A 382 -5.69 -18.67 25.55
CA GLN A 382 -5.95 -20.08 25.80
C GLN A 382 -6.79 -20.22 27.08
N THR A 383 -8.00 -20.72 26.90
CA THR A 383 -8.84 -21.28 27.96
C THR A 383 -8.19 -22.57 28.49
N THR A 384 -7.70 -22.54 29.73
CA THR A 384 -7.98 -23.43 30.90
C THR A 384 -6.77 -23.43 31.86
N LYS A 385 -7.04 -23.26 33.17
CA LYS A 385 -6.13 -23.02 34.33
C LYS A 385 -5.31 -24.28 34.76
N PRO A 386 -4.53 -24.24 35.87
CA PRO A 386 -3.38 -23.38 36.26
C PRO A 386 -2.15 -24.24 36.71
N GLU A 387 -1.09 -23.58 37.20
CA GLU A 387 0.13 -24.16 37.86
C GLU A 387 1.26 -24.50 36.86
N ASP A 388 2.49 -23.97 36.88
CA ASP A 388 3.27 -23.34 37.93
C ASP A 388 4.13 -22.18 37.41
N ARG A 389 4.49 -21.30 38.35
CA ARG A 389 5.20 -20.03 38.15
C ARG A 389 6.69 -20.25 37.89
N ASN A 390 7.25 -19.55 36.90
CA ASN A 390 8.68 -19.23 36.89
C ASN A 390 8.87 -17.70 36.79
N TYR A 391 9.43 -17.16 37.88
CA TYR A 391 9.72 -15.75 38.11
C TYR A 391 11.01 -15.34 37.41
N ILE A 392 11.11 -14.08 36.98
CA ILE A 392 12.40 -13.43 36.69
C ILE A 392 12.40 -12.01 37.30
N VAL A 393 13.52 -11.68 37.94
CA VAL A 393 13.79 -10.58 38.89
C VAL A 393 14.20 -9.27 38.18
N PHE A 394 13.86 -8.10 38.75
CA PHE A 394 14.37 -6.78 38.34
C PHE A 394 15.23 -6.24 39.49
N SER A 395 16.21 -5.42 39.12
CA SER A 395 17.26 -4.82 39.95
C SER A 395 16.74 -3.86 41.04
N GLU A 396 17.59 -3.65 42.05
CA GLU A 396 17.34 -2.87 43.28
C GLU A 396 16.85 -1.42 43.04
N GLU A 397 17.22 -0.77 41.93
CA GLU A 397 16.78 0.61 41.60
C GLU A 397 15.26 0.75 41.35
N ALA A 398 14.57 -0.34 40.98
CA ALA A 398 13.12 -0.31 40.77
C ALA A 398 12.34 -0.26 42.10
N SER A 399 12.94 -0.70 43.21
CA SER A 399 12.36 -0.61 44.55
C SER A 399 12.43 0.81 45.11
N GLU A 400 13.54 1.51 44.90
CA GLU A 400 13.72 2.88 45.43
C GLU A 400 12.78 3.88 44.75
N LYS A 401 12.60 3.78 43.42
CA LYS A 401 11.64 4.62 42.67
C LYS A 401 10.18 4.34 42.99
N MET A 402 9.84 3.13 43.45
CA MET A 402 8.47 2.82 43.90
C MET A 402 8.13 3.48 45.24
N GLU A 403 9.11 3.66 46.12
CA GLU A 403 8.91 4.31 47.44
C GLU A 403 8.78 5.84 47.32
N GLU A 404 9.50 6.45 46.37
CA GLU A 404 9.38 7.87 46.03
C GLU A 404 8.02 8.22 45.40
N ILE A 405 7.52 7.39 44.50
CA ILE A 405 6.21 7.56 43.83
C ILE A 405 5.05 7.36 44.83
N ARG A 406 5.23 6.51 45.83
CA ARG A 406 4.23 6.29 46.89
C ARG A 406 3.99 7.54 47.74
N LYS A 407 5.03 8.35 47.97
CA LYS A 407 4.93 9.63 48.70
C LYS A 407 4.27 10.74 47.88
N GLN A 408 4.38 10.71 46.55
CA GLN A 408 3.77 11.72 45.68
C GLN A 408 2.28 11.48 45.36
N GLN A 409 1.78 10.25 45.59
CA GLN A 409 0.40 9.87 45.24
C GLN A 409 -0.66 10.17 46.30
N GLU A 410 -0.31 10.62 47.51
CA GLU A 410 -1.31 10.96 48.54
C GLU A 410 -2.05 12.29 48.28
N ASN A 411 -1.63 13.12 47.32
CA ASN A 411 -2.16 14.49 47.14
C ASN A 411 -2.86 14.84 45.81
N ALA A 412 -3.11 13.90 44.89
CA ALA A 412 -3.77 14.23 43.62
C ALA A 412 -5.15 13.58 43.46
N LYS A 413 -6.22 14.36 43.70
CA LYS A 413 -7.60 14.02 43.32
C LYS A 413 -7.83 14.35 41.83
N GLY A 414 -8.34 13.37 41.07
CA GLY A 414 -9.23 13.61 39.94
C GLY A 414 -8.72 13.28 38.53
N ARG A 415 -9.45 12.37 37.85
CA ARG A 415 -9.87 12.34 36.42
C ARG A 415 -10.04 10.88 35.95
N LEU A 416 -11.11 10.63 35.19
CA LEU A 416 -11.28 9.42 34.39
C LEU A 416 -10.26 9.48 33.23
N ARG A 417 -9.51 8.41 32.97
CA ARG A 417 -8.52 8.32 31.87
C ARG A 417 -9.07 7.48 30.73
N SER A 418 -8.75 7.87 29.50
CA SER A 418 -9.26 7.26 28.27
C SER A 418 -8.59 5.91 27.96
N ASN A 419 -9.29 5.07 27.21
CA ASN A 419 -8.85 3.74 26.77
C ASN A 419 -7.85 3.79 25.59
N ARG A 420 -7.18 4.92 25.35
CA ARG A 420 -6.32 5.17 24.18
C ARG A 420 -4.87 5.27 24.60
N PHE A 421 -3.97 4.76 23.76
CA PHE A 421 -2.53 4.86 23.96
C PHE A 421 -1.96 5.76 22.86
N THR A 422 -1.38 6.89 23.25
CA THR A 422 -0.53 7.69 22.39
C THR A 422 0.83 6.98 22.29
N VAL A 423 1.34 6.80 21.07
CA VAL A 423 2.72 6.31 20.84
C VAL A 423 3.63 7.53 20.88
N GLY A 424 3.62 8.22 22.01
CA GLY A 424 4.41 9.41 22.27
C GLY A 424 5.11 9.27 23.62
N ASP A 425 6.35 9.74 23.70
CA ASP A 425 7.20 9.68 24.88
C ASP A 425 6.62 10.56 25.99
N HIS A 426 5.66 10.04 26.77
CA HIS A 426 5.19 10.71 27.97
C HIS A 426 6.20 10.49 29.12
N GLY A 427 7.37 11.10 28.96
CA GLY A 427 8.34 11.34 30.02
C GLY A 427 8.43 12.84 30.28
N PHE A 428 7.69 13.33 31.29
CA PHE A 428 7.62 14.76 31.65
C PHE A 428 7.07 15.69 30.55
N SER A 429 6.51 16.83 30.96
CA SER A 429 5.91 17.81 30.05
C SER A 429 7.01 18.60 29.31
N GLU A 430 7.63 18.01 28.28
CA GLU A 430 8.57 18.72 27.38
C GLU A 430 7.97 19.96 26.74
N GLN A 431 6.64 20.03 26.59
CA GLN A 431 5.92 21.22 26.13
C GLN A 431 6.20 22.50 26.94
N LYS A 432 6.69 22.39 28.19
CA LYS A 432 7.08 23.57 28.99
C LYS A 432 8.52 24.04 28.73
N LEU A 433 9.36 23.18 28.14
CA LEU A 433 10.76 23.45 27.85
C LEU A 433 10.98 23.90 26.40
N GLN A 434 10.03 23.59 25.52
CA GLN A 434 10.02 24.09 24.14
C GLN A 434 9.60 25.56 24.12
N ARG A 435 10.18 26.35 23.19
CA ARG A 435 9.77 27.73 22.94
C ARG A 435 8.28 27.78 22.58
N GLU A 436 7.58 28.81 23.07
CA GLU A 436 6.17 29.01 22.72
C GLU A 436 6.00 29.19 21.20
N PRO A 437 4.96 28.58 20.60
CA PRO A 437 4.72 28.70 19.17
C PRO A 437 4.35 30.15 18.81
N PRO A 438 4.72 30.63 17.61
CA PRO A 438 4.35 31.95 17.13
C PRO A 438 2.83 32.22 17.25
N PRO A 439 2.42 33.42 17.70
CA PRO A 439 1.02 33.84 17.71
C PRO A 439 0.38 33.68 16.35
N ALA A 440 -0.94 33.48 16.28
CA ALA A 440 -1.67 33.28 15.02
C ALA A 440 -1.45 34.38 13.98
N GLU A 441 -1.28 35.63 14.45
CA GLU A 441 -1.01 36.82 13.63
C GLU A 441 0.33 36.76 12.88
N THR A 442 1.28 35.94 13.32
CA THR A 442 2.60 35.81 12.69
C THR A 442 2.50 34.92 11.45
N THR A 443 2.68 35.52 10.27
CA THR A 443 2.64 34.82 8.97
C THR A 443 4.03 34.52 8.39
N MET A 444 5.06 35.22 8.86
CA MET A 444 6.45 35.04 8.42
C MET A 444 7.40 34.98 9.60
N VAL A 445 8.36 34.06 9.54
CA VAL A 445 9.43 33.89 10.52
C VAL A 445 10.78 33.82 9.82
N VAL A 446 11.82 34.40 10.42
CA VAL A 446 13.19 34.28 9.88
C VAL A 446 13.88 33.14 10.60
N LEU A 447 14.34 32.15 9.84
CA LEU A 447 14.88 30.90 10.36
C LEU A 447 16.31 30.67 9.87
N HIS A 448 17.15 30.15 10.76
CA HIS A 448 18.48 29.64 10.47
C HIS A 448 18.45 28.11 10.55
N VAL A 449 18.67 27.41 9.44
CA VAL A 449 18.58 25.94 9.40
C VAL A 449 19.87 25.31 9.93
N THR A 450 19.75 24.49 10.98
CA THR A 450 20.88 23.90 11.70
C THR A 450 21.11 22.43 11.36
N GLU A 451 20.05 21.64 11.15
CA GLU A 451 20.15 20.21 10.83
C GLU A 451 19.06 19.77 9.87
N VAL A 452 19.36 18.81 9.00
CA VAL A 452 18.43 18.26 8.01
C VAL A 452 18.20 16.79 8.27
N VAL A 453 17.01 16.48 8.80
CA VAL A 453 16.59 15.09 9.08
C VAL A 453 16.28 14.38 7.77
N ASP A 454 15.46 15.01 6.92
CA ASP A 454 15.11 14.52 5.60
C ASP A 454 14.76 15.69 4.66
N CYS A 455 14.52 15.41 3.37
CA CYS A 455 14.06 16.43 2.45
C CYS A 455 12.68 16.96 2.90
N GLY A 456 12.62 18.25 3.20
CA GLY A 456 11.42 18.87 3.77
C GLY A 456 11.17 18.62 5.27
N HIS A 457 12.09 17.97 6.00
CA HIS A 457 12.04 17.86 7.47
C HIS A 457 13.40 18.25 8.07
N PHE A 458 13.42 19.35 8.83
CA PHE A 458 14.66 19.95 9.30
C PHE A 458 14.46 20.65 10.65
N TRP A 459 15.56 20.89 11.34
CA TRP A 459 15.61 21.70 12.55
C TRP A 459 16.16 23.08 12.22
N ALA A 460 15.60 24.10 12.86
CA ALA A 460 16.02 25.47 12.67
C ALA A 460 16.00 26.25 14.00
N GLN A 461 16.64 27.41 14.01
CA GLN A 461 16.60 28.41 15.06
C GLN A 461 15.97 29.69 14.53
N TYR A 462 15.27 30.46 15.36
CA TYR A 462 14.81 31.80 14.96
C TYR A 462 16.01 32.74 14.82
N ALA A 463 16.16 33.39 13.67
CA ALA A 463 17.25 34.34 13.40
C ALA A 463 16.96 35.72 14.02
N GLU A 464 16.74 35.74 15.34
CA GLU A 464 16.44 36.92 16.14
C GLU A 464 17.56 37.19 17.14
N GLU A 465 17.76 38.46 17.52
CA GLU A 465 18.76 38.86 18.53
C GLU A 465 18.54 38.13 19.87
N LYS A 466 17.28 37.89 20.24
CA LYS A 466 16.94 37.16 21.47
C LYS A 466 17.46 35.72 21.46
N THR A 467 17.24 34.97 20.38
CA THR A 467 17.75 33.60 20.22
C THR A 467 19.27 33.58 20.33
N GLN A 468 19.95 34.53 19.67
CA GLN A 468 21.41 34.64 19.72
C GLN A 468 21.91 34.96 21.13
N HIS A 469 21.21 35.83 21.85
CA HIS A 469 21.52 36.14 23.25
C HIS A 469 21.35 34.92 24.16
N ASP A 470 20.21 34.21 24.05
CA ASP A 470 19.92 33.01 24.85
C ASP A 470 20.96 31.91 24.60
N LEU A 471 21.29 31.65 23.33
CA LEU A 471 22.35 30.71 22.95
C LEU A 471 23.71 31.13 23.50
N PHE A 472 24.07 32.41 23.39
CA PHE A 472 25.33 32.93 23.95
C PHE A 472 25.39 32.77 25.47
N CYS A 473 24.30 33.03 26.18
CA CYS A 473 24.20 32.84 27.62
C CYS A 473 24.37 31.37 28.01
N VAL A 474 23.67 30.45 27.32
CA VAL A 474 23.79 29.00 27.56
C VAL A 474 25.20 28.52 27.27
N GLN A 475 25.75 28.87 26.10
CA GLN A 475 27.06 28.40 25.66
C GLN A 475 28.17 28.89 26.58
N ASN A 476 28.15 30.17 26.97
CA ASN A 476 29.10 30.69 27.94
C ASN A 476 28.92 30.03 29.30
N ALA A 477 27.69 29.86 29.79
CA ALA A 477 27.47 29.26 31.10
C ALA A 477 27.89 27.77 31.17
N LEU A 478 27.75 27.03 30.07
CA LEU A 478 28.20 25.62 29.98
C LEU A 478 29.73 25.50 29.90
N ASN A 479 30.40 26.48 29.27
CA ASN A 479 31.83 26.40 28.96
C ASN A 479 32.73 27.32 29.83
N ASN A 480 32.16 28.13 30.73
CA ASN A 480 32.91 29.01 31.64
C ASN A 480 33.38 28.28 32.91
N GLU A 481 34.49 28.74 33.51
CA GLU A 481 35.31 28.03 34.50
C GLU A 481 34.56 27.60 35.78
N ASN A 482 33.98 26.42 35.73
CA ASN A 482 33.91 25.40 36.79
C ASN A 482 33.52 24.11 36.09
N VAL A 483 34.48 23.20 35.93
CA VAL A 483 34.32 21.93 35.20
C VAL A 483 33.04 21.25 35.67
N LEU A 484 31.97 21.29 34.85
CA LEU A 484 30.74 20.55 35.14
C LEU A 484 31.18 19.12 35.52
N PRO A 485 30.74 18.58 36.67
CA PRO A 485 31.25 17.32 37.13
C PRO A 485 30.95 16.24 36.09
N GLN A 486 31.91 15.34 35.89
CA GLN A 486 31.64 14.12 35.14
C GLN A 486 30.46 13.40 35.79
N VAL A 487 29.59 12.85 34.95
CA VAL A 487 28.48 12.01 35.42
C VAL A 487 29.07 10.93 36.32
N ARG A 488 28.57 10.84 37.56
CA ARG A 488 29.11 9.89 38.53
C ARG A 488 29.07 8.47 37.94
N PRO A 489 30.07 7.62 38.24
CA PRO A 489 30.12 6.25 37.69
C PRO A 489 28.82 5.47 37.93
N ASP A 490 28.19 5.70 39.09
CA ASP A 490 26.96 5.05 39.54
C ASP A 490 25.69 5.63 38.88
N THR A 491 25.75 6.83 38.30
CA THR A 491 24.60 7.46 37.64
C THR A 491 24.38 6.83 36.28
N TYR A 492 23.21 6.23 36.04
CA TYR A 492 22.85 5.63 34.76
C TYR A 492 22.03 6.61 33.91
N PRO A 493 22.56 7.12 32.78
CA PRO A 493 21.79 7.98 31.88
C PRO A 493 20.57 7.20 31.37
N ARG A 494 19.40 7.84 31.36
CA ARG A 494 18.15 7.26 30.87
C ARG A 494 17.59 8.15 29.77
N ARG A 495 16.87 7.54 28.84
CA ARG A 495 16.11 8.26 27.81
C ARG A 495 15.27 9.38 28.44
N GLY A 496 15.33 10.57 27.86
CA GLY A 496 14.66 11.80 28.34
C GLY A 496 15.40 12.58 29.42
N MET A 497 16.56 12.12 29.91
CA MET A 497 17.40 12.92 30.82
C MET A 497 18.25 13.93 30.06
N PHE A 498 18.49 15.09 30.68
CA PHE A 498 19.28 16.17 30.10
C PHE A 498 20.69 16.24 30.71
N TYR A 499 21.70 16.37 29.85
CA TYR A 499 23.12 16.47 30.21
C TYR A 499 23.79 17.54 29.35
N ALA A 500 24.99 17.95 29.74
CA ALA A 500 25.88 18.67 28.86
C ALA A 500 26.79 17.67 28.12
N ALA A 501 26.83 17.74 26.80
CA ALA A 501 27.53 16.80 25.94
C ALA A 501 28.51 17.51 25.02
N PRO A 502 29.72 16.96 24.79
CA PRO A 502 30.71 17.59 23.92
C PRO A 502 30.37 17.40 22.43
N PHE A 503 30.49 18.48 21.67
CA PHE A 503 30.41 18.49 20.21
C PHE A 503 31.46 19.47 19.66
N GLU A 504 32.26 19.05 18.68
CA GLU A 504 33.34 19.87 18.08
C GLU A 504 34.29 20.59 19.07
N GLY A 505 34.44 20.08 20.30
CA GLY A 505 35.35 20.62 21.32
C GLY A 505 34.70 21.49 22.39
N GLU A 506 33.42 21.81 22.29
CA GLU A 506 32.65 22.57 23.30
C GLU A 506 31.48 21.75 23.87
N LEU A 507 30.95 22.16 25.03
CA LEU A 507 29.80 21.52 25.68
C LEU A 507 28.48 22.19 25.28
N TYR A 508 27.48 21.37 24.98
CA TYR A 508 26.13 21.79 24.54
C TYR A 508 25.05 21.07 25.34
N ARG A 509 23.83 21.65 25.41
CA ARG A 509 22.67 21.00 26.05
C ARG A 509 22.19 19.82 25.20
N ALA A 510 22.08 18.66 25.83
CA ALA A 510 21.73 17.41 25.16
C ALA A 510 20.68 16.62 25.95
N ARG A 511 19.74 16.01 25.24
CA ARG A 511 18.77 15.04 25.76
C ARG A 511 19.24 13.64 25.38
N VAL A 512 19.19 12.69 26.32
CA VAL A 512 19.50 11.29 26.02
C VAL A 512 18.35 10.65 25.24
N GLU A 513 18.64 10.13 24.06
CA GLU A 513 17.67 9.40 23.21
C GLU A 513 17.72 7.89 23.49
N SER A 514 18.92 7.32 23.49
CA SER A 514 19.13 5.88 23.66
C SER A 514 20.44 5.58 24.39
N VAL A 515 20.50 4.42 25.06
CA VAL A 515 21.71 3.93 25.73
C VAL A 515 21.94 2.48 25.31
N GLU A 516 23.04 2.27 24.62
CA GLU A 516 23.46 0.99 24.05
C GLU A 516 24.70 0.45 24.78
N ARG A 517 24.83 -0.87 24.83
CA ARG A 517 26.03 -1.52 25.38
C ARG A 517 26.78 -2.23 24.28
N GLU A 518 27.93 -1.69 23.91
CA GLU A 518 28.82 -2.30 22.91
C GLU A 518 30.03 -2.93 23.59
N LYS A 519 30.64 -3.92 22.94
CA LYS A 519 31.94 -4.45 23.37
C LYS A 519 33.04 -3.66 22.68
N ASP A 520 33.91 -3.05 23.47
CA ASP A 520 35.06 -2.34 22.95
C ASP A 520 35.99 -3.33 22.21
N SER A 521 36.29 -3.01 20.95
CA SER A 521 37.10 -3.84 20.04
C SER A 521 38.55 -3.98 20.51
N ARG A 522 39.04 -3.08 21.37
CA ARG A 522 40.41 -3.13 21.93
C ARG A 522 40.51 -3.80 23.29
N SER A 523 39.55 -3.58 24.18
CA SER A 523 39.61 -4.04 25.58
C SER A 523 38.67 -5.22 25.91
N ASN A 524 37.76 -5.57 24.99
CA ASN A 524 36.72 -6.60 25.17
C ASN A 524 35.80 -6.37 26.40
N GLN A 525 35.83 -5.16 26.95
CA GLN A 525 34.93 -4.69 28.02
C GLN A 525 33.65 -4.12 27.42
N TRP A 526 32.56 -4.19 28.18
CA TRP A 526 31.31 -3.55 27.80
C TRP A 526 31.41 -2.05 28.08
N ILE A 527 31.25 -1.23 27.04
CA ILE A 527 31.16 0.22 27.11
C ILE A 527 29.72 0.66 26.88
N GLU A 528 29.31 1.73 27.56
CA GLU A 528 27.98 2.32 27.39
C GLU A 528 28.08 3.47 26.38
N ILE A 529 27.50 3.26 25.21
CA ILE A 529 27.35 4.29 24.18
C ILE A 529 25.99 4.94 24.38
N VAL A 530 26.01 6.25 24.52
CA VAL A 530 24.82 7.08 24.70
C VAL A 530 24.62 7.88 23.43
N GLU A 531 23.41 7.81 22.89
CA GLU A 531 22.96 8.66 21.80
C GLU A 531 22.27 9.88 22.40
N VAL A 532 22.75 11.07 22.06
CA VAL A 532 22.24 12.34 22.57
C VAL A 532 21.72 13.23 21.44
N PHE A 533 20.60 13.90 21.69
CA PHE A 533 19.97 14.90 20.83
C PHE A 533 20.27 16.30 21.37
N PHE A 534 20.92 17.15 20.58
CA PHE A 534 21.24 18.52 20.98
C PHE A 534 20.00 19.41 20.85
N VAL A 535 19.39 19.74 21.98
CA VAL A 535 18.08 20.42 22.05
C VAL A 535 18.07 21.83 21.45
N ASP A 536 19.25 22.43 21.23
CA ASP A 536 19.39 23.76 20.66
C ASP A 536 19.71 23.77 19.17
N TYR A 537 20.17 22.64 18.61
CA TYR A 537 20.63 22.54 17.21
C TYR A 537 19.93 21.44 16.41
N GLY A 538 19.27 20.48 17.06
CA GLY A 538 18.46 19.44 16.42
C GLY A 538 19.23 18.24 15.86
N ASN A 539 20.57 18.23 15.96
CA ASN A 539 21.40 17.10 15.55
C ASN A 539 21.54 16.05 16.66
N THR A 540 21.90 14.82 16.28
CA THR A 540 22.09 13.68 17.19
C THR A 540 23.49 13.12 17.05
N GLU A 541 24.12 12.72 18.16
CA GLU A 541 25.46 12.13 18.17
C GLU A 541 25.56 10.92 19.10
N LYS A 542 26.39 9.95 18.72
CA LYS A 542 26.72 8.78 19.55
C LYS A 542 28.06 9.01 20.25
N MET A 543 28.06 8.94 21.57
CA MET A 543 29.25 9.17 22.39
C MET A 543 29.34 8.20 23.57
N ARG A 544 30.49 8.18 24.24
CA ARG A 544 30.64 7.36 25.45
C ARG A 544 29.99 8.06 26.64
N LYS A 545 29.45 7.28 27.58
CA LYS A 545 28.89 7.81 28.84
C LYS A 545 29.83 8.78 29.55
N GLU A 546 31.14 8.51 29.55
CA GLU A 546 32.14 9.34 30.25
C GLU A 546 32.32 10.74 29.62
N ALA A 547 31.83 10.93 28.39
CA ALA A 547 31.83 12.23 27.73
C ALA A 547 30.77 13.17 28.30
N LEU A 548 29.69 12.63 28.90
CA LEU A 548 28.60 13.43 29.47
C LEU A 548 29.04 14.19 30.73
N ARG A 549 28.40 15.33 30.97
CA ARG A 549 28.56 16.18 32.15
C ARG A 549 27.21 16.46 32.79
N GLU A 550 27.16 16.47 34.12
CA GLU A 550 25.92 16.81 34.84
C GLU A 550 25.59 18.29 34.63
N MET A 551 24.32 18.60 34.38
CA MET A 551 23.82 19.94 34.10
C MET A 551 22.83 20.36 35.18
N SER A 552 22.94 21.60 35.68
CA SER A 552 21.98 22.16 36.65
C SER A 552 20.58 22.28 36.04
N SER A 553 19.54 22.18 36.85
CA SER A 553 18.16 22.47 36.44
C SER A 553 17.95 23.91 35.97
N ASP A 554 18.85 24.83 36.34
CA ASP A 554 18.77 26.24 35.93
C ASP A 554 18.89 26.40 34.40
N PHE A 555 19.64 25.50 33.74
CA PHE A 555 19.75 25.47 32.28
C PHE A 555 18.45 25.07 31.58
N LEU A 556 17.50 24.46 32.30
CA LEU A 556 16.18 24.09 31.79
C LEU A 556 15.17 25.25 31.91
N SER A 557 15.55 26.38 32.54
CA SER A 557 14.71 27.57 32.59
C SER A 557 14.69 28.35 31.27
N ILE A 558 15.75 28.21 30.46
CA ILE A 558 15.85 28.78 29.12
C ILE A 558 15.22 27.79 28.13
N PRO A 559 14.23 28.22 27.32
CA PRO A 559 13.62 27.34 26.33
C PRO A 559 14.64 26.73 25.35
N PHE A 560 14.30 25.58 24.79
CA PHE A 560 15.06 24.97 23.72
C PHE A 560 14.96 25.83 22.45
N GLN A 561 16.10 26.06 21.81
CA GLN A 561 16.20 26.99 20.69
C GLN A 561 15.98 26.33 19.33
N ALA A 562 16.17 25.02 19.22
CA ALA A 562 15.82 24.28 18.01
C ALA A 562 14.31 24.09 17.93
N VAL A 563 13.74 24.47 16.79
CA VAL A 563 12.36 24.19 16.42
C VAL A 563 12.31 23.19 15.27
N GLU A 564 11.38 22.25 15.36
CA GLU A 564 11.14 21.27 14.31
C GLU A 564 10.31 21.91 13.19
N CYS A 565 10.80 21.83 11.96
CA CYS A 565 10.18 22.42 10.79
C CYS A 565 9.92 21.37 9.71
N LYS A 566 8.78 21.50 9.03
CA LYS A 566 8.45 20.72 7.84
C LYS A 566 8.06 21.65 6.70
N LEU A 567 8.44 21.30 5.48
CA LEU A 567 7.95 22.00 4.31
C LEU A 567 6.48 21.64 4.08
N CYS A 568 5.64 22.65 3.85
CA CYS A 568 4.22 22.43 3.55
C CYS A 568 3.99 22.15 2.07
N GLU A 569 2.85 21.52 1.76
CA GLU A 569 2.30 21.32 0.41
C GLU A 569 3.19 20.52 -0.55
N ILE A 570 4.17 19.77 -0.02
CA ILE A 570 5.06 18.93 -0.81
C ILE A 570 5.13 17.51 -0.27
N ARG A 571 5.33 16.56 -1.17
CA ARG A 571 5.64 15.15 -0.84
C ARG A 571 6.78 14.61 -1.70
N PRO A 572 7.45 13.51 -1.30
CA PRO A 572 8.39 12.82 -2.16
C PRO A 572 7.73 12.43 -3.48
N SER A 573 8.40 12.66 -4.61
CA SER A 573 7.84 12.29 -5.91
C SER A 573 7.55 10.78 -5.98
N PRO A 574 6.30 10.32 -6.15
CA PRO A 574 5.95 8.89 -6.18
C PRO A 574 6.64 8.12 -7.32
N ILE A 575 7.11 8.85 -8.34
CA ILE A 575 7.86 8.34 -9.49
C ILE A 575 9.30 7.94 -9.08
N LYS A 576 10.00 8.82 -8.35
CA LYS A 576 11.39 8.56 -7.91
C LYS A 576 11.44 7.82 -6.58
N CYS A 577 10.40 7.95 -5.78
CA CYS A 577 10.25 7.41 -4.44
C CYS A 577 9.00 6.51 -4.35
N PRO A 578 8.95 5.34 -5.01
CA PRO A 578 7.76 4.48 -4.99
C PRO A 578 7.38 3.95 -3.60
N ASP A 579 8.36 3.94 -2.69
CA ASP A 579 8.21 3.50 -1.30
C ASP A 579 7.78 4.65 -0.36
N GLY A 580 7.56 5.87 -0.91
CA GLY A 580 7.10 7.04 -0.16
C GLY A 580 8.17 7.72 0.70
N THR A 581 9.44 7.33 0.57
CA THR A 581 10.58 7.91 1.29
C THR A 581 11.44 8.72 0.35
N TRP A 582 11.95 9.87 0.80
CA TRP A 582 12.85 10.70 0.00
C TRP A 582 14.13 9.96 -0.39
N THR A 583 14.59 10.16 -1.62
CA THR A 583 15.85 9.55 -2.06
C THR A 583 17.04 10.20 -1.36
N VAL A 584 18.13 9.45 -1.20
CA VAL A 584 19.38 9.97 -0.64
C VAL A 584 19.86 11.17 -1.45
N GLU A 585 19.73 11.14 -2.78
CA GLU A 585 20.10 12.29 -3.62
C GLU A 585 19.21 13.51 -3.36
N ALA A 586 17.90 13.35 -3.12
CA ALA A 586 17.01 14.45 -2.77
C ALA A 586 17.42 15.07 -1.42
N LYS A 587 17.70 14.24 -0.42
CA LYS A 587 18.15 14.68 0.90
C LYS A 587 19.47 15.47 0.83
N GLU A 588 20.47 14.96 0.10
CA GLU A 588 21.75 15.66 -0.05
C GLU A 588 21.59 16.99 -0.81
N GLN A 589 20.77 17.02 -1.87
CA GLN A 589 20.47 18.27 -2.59
C GLN A 589 19.76 19.28 -1.71
N PHE A 590 18.75 18.87 -0.94
CA PHE A 590 18.08 19.74 0.01
C PHE A 590 19.04 20.26 1.07
N LYS A 591 19.88 19.39 1.65
CA LYS A 591 20.91 19.77 2.62
C LYS A 591 21.87 20.83 2.06
N HIS A 592 22.35 20.68 0.84
CA HIS A 592 23.19 21.69 0.17
C HIS A 592 22.49 23.03 -0.06
N LEU A 593 21.17 23.03 -0.26
CA LEU A 593 20.40 24.25 -0.46
C LEU A 593 20.23 25.01 0.86
N VAL A 594 19.89 24.31 1.95
CA VAL A 594 19.38 24.96 3.18
C VAL A 594 20.36 25.04 4.36
N ILE A 595 21.35 24.16 4.48
CA ILE A 595 22.16 24.07 5.70
C ILE A 595 22.95 25.36 5.97
N ASN A 596 22.98 25.83 7.22
CA ASN A 596 23.72 27.01 7.69
C ASN A 596 23.40 28.33 6.96
N LYS A 597 22.17 28.46 6.46
CA LYS A 597 21.68 29.69 5.80
C LYS A 597 20.42 30.21 6.48
N ASN A 598 20.17 31.51 6.28
CA ASN A 598 18.97 32.19 6.75
C ASN A 598 17.90 32.20 5.66
N PHE A 599 16.67 31.88 6.03
CA PHE A 599 15.51 31.89 5.14
C PHE A 599 14.34 32.62 5.78
N ILE A 600 13.45 33.13 4.93
CA ILE A 600 12.14 33.60 5.34
C ILE A 600 11.18 32.42 5.20
N GLY A 601 10.70 31.90 6.32
CA GLY A 601 9.67 30.87 6.36
C GLY A 601 8.29 31.51 6.39
N GLN A 602 7.50 31.34 5.33
CA GLN A 602 6.08 31.68 5.34
C GLN A 602 5.31 30.56 6.05
N LEU A 603 4.77 30.89 7.22
CA LEU A 603 4.15 29.91 8.10
C LEU A 603 2.75 29.54 7.59
N TYR A 604 2.53 28.25 7.38
CA TYR A 604 1.23 27.68 7.02
C TYR A 604 0.46 27.26 8.27
N SER A 605 1.05 26.38 9.10
CA SER A 605 0.39 25.82 10.28
C SER A 605 1.39 25.41 11.37
N ILE A 606 0.88 25.19 12.59
CA ILE A 606 1.62 24.66 13.73
C ILE A 606 0.80 23.52 14.35
N VAL A 607 1.24 22.29 14.15
CA VAL A 607 0.60 21.09 14.71
C VAL A 607 1.64 20.30 15.50
N GLY A 608 1.33 20.00 16.75
CA GLY A 608 2.22 19.24 17.63
C GLY A 608 3.53 19.97 18.02
N GLY A 609 3.62 21.29 17.80
CA GLY A 609 4.85 22.07 17.99
C GLY A 609 5.76 22.10 16.77
N ILE A 610 5.37 21.45 15.67
CA ILE A 610 6.08 21.43 14.39
C ILE A 610 5.58 22.58 13.51
N LEU A 611 6.50 23.43 13.05
CA LEU A 611 6.23 24.53 12.14
C LEU A 611 6.15 24.00 10.70
N ARG A 612 4.99 24.13 10.05
CA ARG A 612 4.84 23.82 8.62
C ARG A 612 4.87 25.10 7.83
N LEU A 613 5.80 25.21 6.88
CA LEU A 613 6.10 26.48 6.22
C LEU A 613 6.66 26.31 4.80
N GLU A 614 6.56 27.37 4.01
CA GLU A 614 7.26 27.52 2.73
C GLU A 614 8.57 28.30 2.97
N LEU A 615 9.71 27.73 2.57
CA LEU A 615 11.00 28.41 2.67
C LEU A 615 11.26 29.29 1.44
N MET A 616 11.49 30.57 1.68
CA MET A 616 11.86 31.55 0.66
C MET A 616 13.29 32.05 0.87
N GLU A 617 14.09 31.97 -0.19
CA GLU A 617 15.39 32.63 -0.26
C GLU A 617 15.21 34.05 -0.80
N SER A 618 15.79 35.04 -0.13
CA SER A 618 15.82 36.43 -0.59
C SER A 618 17.24 36.81 -0.99
N PRO A 619 17.67 36.54 -2.24
CA PRO A 619 18.94 37.05 -2.74
C PRO A 619 18.89 38.59 -2.80
N ASP A 620 20.04 39.24 -2.62
CA ASP A 620 20.24 40.71 -2.60
C ASP A 620 19.70 41.47 -3.85
N ARG A 621 19.16 40.77 -4.85
CA ARG A 621 18.64 41.28 -6.13
C ARG A 621 17.14 41.10 -6.36
N GLY A 622 16.36 40.73 -5.35
CA GLY A 622 14.90 40.95 -5.35
C GLY A 622 14.02 39.89 -6.04
N ILE A 623 14.53 38.70 -6.39
CA ILE A 623 13.69 37.57 -6.80
C ILE A 623 13.64 36.58 -5.64
N GLN A 624 12.49 36.49 -4.96
CA GLN A 624 12.27 35.45 -3.96
C GLN A 624 12.15 34.09 -4.66
N VAL A 625 12.98 33.12 -4.26
CA VAL A 625 12.93 31.75 -4.77
C VAL A 625 12.36 30.86 -3.68
N SER A 626 11.25 30.18 -3.98
CA SER A 626 10.68 29.16 -3.11
C SER A 626 11.44 27.86 -3.27
N ILE A 627 11.96 27.35 -2.15
CA ILE A 627 12.66 26.05 -2.11
C ILE A 627 11.69 24.91 -2.44
N ASN A 628 10.42 25.02 -2.05
CA ASN A 628 9.38 24.04 -2.37
C ASN A 628 9.24 23.92 -3.89
N LYS A 629 9.12 25.05 -4.61
CA LYS A 629 9.03 25.08 -6.07
C LYS A 629 10.31 24.59 -6.75
N GLU A 630 11.48 24.87 -6.18
CA GLU A 630 12.74 24.35 -6.72
C GLU A 630 12.83 22.82 -6.63
N LEU A 631 12.39 22.23 -5.53
CA LEU A 631 12.32 20.77 -5.35
C LEU A 631 11.34 20.12 -6.35
N ILE A 632 10.20 20.76 -6.59
CA ILE A 632 9.20 20.31 -7.58
C ILE A 632 9.77 20.40 -9.00
N ASN A 633 10.41 21.52 -9.36
CA ASN A 633 10.98 21.74 -10.69
C ASN A 633 12.15 20.79 -11.00
N LYS A 634 12.95 20.42 -10.00
CA LYS A 634 13.98 19.37 -10.13
C LYS A 634 13.39 17.94 -10.12
N GLY A 635 12.08 17.82 -9.93
CA GLY A 635 11.33 16.56 -9.88
C GLY A 635 11.71 15.68 -8.70
N TYR A 636 12.14 16.26 -7.57
CA TYR A 636 12.34 15.53 -6.32
C TYR A 636 11.05 15.46 -5.51
N ALA A 637 10.20 16.47 -5.64
CA ALA A 637 8.92 16.59 -4.94
C ALA A 637 7.74 16.71 -5.92
N ASP A 638 6.57 16.32 -5.47
CA ASP A 638 5.28 16.61 -6.09
C ASP A 638 4.44 17.45 -5.11
N GLU A 639 3.51 18.24 -5.65
CA GLU A 639 2.55 19.02 -4.86
C GLU A 639 1.59 18.08 -4.12
N ALA A 640 1.25 18.42 -2.87
CA ALA A 640 0.45 17.57 -2.01
C ALA A 640 -0.48 18.40 -1.11
N GLU A 641 -1.61 17.81 -0.73
CA GLU A 641 -2.50 18.42 0.25
C GLU A 641 -1.97 18.25 1.67
N GLU A 642 -2.23 19.27 2.49
CA GLU A 642 -1.92 19.25 3.92
C GLU A 642 -2.91 18.39 4.71
N THR A 643 -2.41 17.73 5.76
CA THR A 643 -3.23 16.90 6.67
C THR A 643 -4.38 17.69 7.27
N TYR A 644 -5.48 17.02 7.63
CA TYR A 644 -6.64 17.67 8.26
C TYR A 644 -6.28 18.57 9.46
N LEU A 645 -5.42 18.11 10.38
CA LEU A 645 -4.99 18.92 11.54
C LEU A 645 -4.21 20.17 11.13
N SER A 646 -3.40 20.08 10.06
CA SER A 646 -2.63 21.20 9.50
C SER A 646 -3.57 22.23 8.86
N ARG A 647 -4.52 21.78 8.04
CA ARG A 647 -5.53 22.64 7.39
C ARG A 647 -6.41 23.34 8.42
N GLN A 648 -6.92 22.63 9.41
CA GLN A 648 -7.75 23.21 10.48
C GLN A 648 -6.97 24.28 11.27
N ASN A 649 -5.69 24.02 11.57
CA ASN A 649 -4.86 25.02 12.25
C ASN A 649 -4.58 26.24 11.36
N HIS A 650 -4.33 26.04 10.06
CA HIS A 650 -4.14 27.11 9.10
C HIS A 650 -5.38 28.00 9.01
N GLU A 651 -6.57 27.42 8.80
CA GLU A 651 -7.85 28.13 8.76
C GLU A 651 -8.11 28.92 10.05
N GLN A 652 -7.83 28.32 11.21
CA GLN A 652 -7.94 29.02 12.49
C GLN A 652 -7.01 30.24 12.56
N ARG A 653 -5.75 30.08 12.11
CA ARG A 653 -4.78 31.19 12.09
C ARG A 653 -5.21 32.29 11.13
N GLU A 654 -5.73 31.96 9.96
CA GLU A 654 -6.28 32.94 9.01
C GLU A 654 -7.49 33.67 9.59
N MET A 655 -8.40 32.96 10.25
CA MET A 655 -9.55 33.57 10.92
C MET A 655 -9.10 34.52 12.04
N GLU A 656 -8.13 34.13 12.87
CA GLU A 656 -7.59 34.96 13.95
C GLU A 656 -6.83 36.18 13.41
N ALA A 657 -6.04 36.03 12.34
CA ALA A 657 -5.35 37.12 11.68
C ALA A 657 -6.32 38.12 11.02
N ASN A 658 -7.42 37.63 10.44
CA ASN A 658 -8.47 38.46 9.84
C ASN A 658 -9.44 39.06 10.88
N ALA A 659 -9.55 38.46 12.08
CA ALA A 659 -10.42 38.92 13.16
C ALA A 659 -9.86 40.14 13.93
N VAL A 660 -8.65 40.61 13.61
CA VAL A 660 -8.03 41.79 14.23
C VAL A 660 -8.83 43.10 13.97
N ASP A 661 -9.88 43.08 13.13
CA ASP A 661 -10.81 44.22 12.97
C ASP A 661 -12.23 44.00 13.54
N ARG A 662 -12.54 42.86 14.18
CA ARG A 662 -13.83 42.67 14.89
C ARG A 662 -13.69 41.83 16.14
N GLN A 663 -13.63 42.53 17.26
CA GLN A 663 -13.79 41.97 18.59
C GLN A 663 -15.24 41.54 18.83
N SER A 664 -15.60 40.25 18.63
CA SER A 664 -16.57 39.52 19.47
C SER A 664 -16.68 38.02 19.16
N ASP A 665 -16.53 37.23 20.22
CA ASP A 665 -17.22 35.99 20.62
C ASP A 665 -17.34 34.74 19.69
N TRP A 666 -16.87 33.60 20.26
CA TRP A 666 -17.30 32.19 20.07
C TRP A 666 -16.45 31.34 19.09
N PHE A 667 -15.87 30.16 19.38
CA PHE A 667 -16.27 28.98 20.21
C PHE A 667 -15.04 28.36 20.94
N GLN A 668 -15.15 28.07 22.23
CA GLN A 668 -14.29 27.09 22.93
C GLN A 668 -14.99 25.72 22.89
N LEU A 669 -14.44 24.76 22.14
CA LEU A 669 -14.82 23.34 22.22
C LEU A 669 -14.32 22.75 23.55
N SER A 670 -15.03 23.10 24.62
CA SER A 670 -14.92 22.43 25.91
C SER A 670 -15.83 21.21 25.89
N LEU A 671 -15.23 20.03 25.79
CA LEU A 671 -15.91 18.73 25.93
C LEU A 671 -16.63 18.68 27.29
N GLY A 672 -17.96 18.78 27.24
CA GLY A 672 -18.86 18.79 28.39
C GLY A 672 -18.76 17.53 29.25
N SER A 673 -18.75 17.74 30.55
CA SER A 673 -18.74 16.70 31.58
C SER A 673 -20.17 16.31 31.97
N ASN A 674 -20.69 15.22 31.40
CA ASN A 674 -21.92 14.60 31.88
C ASN A 674 -21.63 13.66 33.07
N ARG A 675 -22.29 13.93 34.21
CA ARG A 675 -22.37 12.99 35.35
C ARG A 675 -23.42 11.91 35.05
N PRO A 676 -23.20 10.66 35.47
CA PRO A 676 -24.13 10.12 36.47
C PRO A 676 -23.53 9.16 37.52
N ALA A 677 -24.29 9.11 38.62
CA ALA A 677 -24.47 8.11 39.69
C ALA A 677 -23.37 7.09 40.05
N SER A 678 -23.05 7.11 41.35
CA SER A 678 -22.27 6.09 42.05
C SER A 678 -23.05 4.78 42.19
N SER A 679 -22.40 3.65 41.92
CA SER A 679 -22.72 2.39 42.62
C SER A 679 -21.44 1.64 42.95
N LYS A 680 -21.33 1.23 44.23
CA LYS A 680 -20.23 0.44 44.78
C LYS A 680 -20.46 -1.03 44.45
N GLY A 681 -19.42 -1.70 43.97
CA GLY A 681 -19.39 -3.16 43.83
C GLY A 681 -18.14 -3.63 43.10
N ARG A 682 -17.03 -3.84 43.80
CA ARG A 682 -15.83 -4.48 43.23
C ARG A 682 -16.12 -5.97 43.02
N ARG A 683 -16.42 -6.35 41.78
CA ARG A 683 -16.21 -7.71 41.27
C ARG A 683 -15.05 -7.67 40.27
N THR A 684 -14.07 -8.54 40.44
CA THR A 684 -13.00 -8.78 39.48
C THR A 684 -13.57 -9.51 38.27
N VAL A 685 -13.87 -8.77 37.20
CA VAL A 685 -14.30 -9.32 35.91
C VAL A 685 -13.08 -9.33 34.98
N LYS A 686 -12.75 -10.50 34.42
CA LYS A 686 -11.82 -10.57 33.29
C LYS A 686 -12.53 -9.98 32.08
N GLN A 687 -11.99 -8.90 31.52
CA GLN A 687 -12.55 -8.25 30.33
C GLN A 687 -11.67 -8.54 29.13
N LYS A 688 -12.29 -8.91 28.01
CA LYS A 688 -11.58 -9.13 26.75
C LYS A 688 -11.31 -7.77 26.12
N LEU A 689 -10.03 -7.45 25.94
CA LEU A 689 -9.60 -6.28 25.17
C LEU A 689 -9.61 -6.63 23.69
N ASN A 690 -10.02 -5.67 22.86
CA ASN A 690 -10.01 -5.77 21.40
C ASN A 690 -9.13 -4.63 20.85
N GLY A 691 -8.25 -4.93 19.90
CA GLY A 691 -7.31 -3.95 19.32
C GLY A 691 -5.88 -4.50 19.24
N PRO A 692 -4.89 -3.69 18.81
CA PRO A 692 -5.02 -2.27 18.48
C PRO A 692 -5.81 -2.03 17.19
N HIS A 693 -6.53 -0.91 17.15
CA HIS A 693 -7.25 -0.42 15.97
C HIS A 693 -6.70 0.95 15.58
N ASN A 694 -6.49 1.16 14.28
CA ASN A 694 -6.14 2.45 13.69
C ASN A 694 -7.24 2.83 12.67
N PRO A 695 -7.84 4.04 12.74
CA PRO A 695 -8.83 4.46 11.74
C PRO A 695 -8.26 4.64 10.33
N TYR A 696 -6.94 4.75 10.16
CA TYR A 696 -6.25 4.84 8.86
C TYR A 696 -5.87 3.46 8.28
N GLU A 697 -6.38 2.36 8.84
CA GLU A 697 -6.19 1.03 8.24
C GLU A 697 -6.75 1.00 6.80
N MET A 698 -5.93 0.61 5.83
CA MET A 698 -6.32 0.64 4.42
C MET A 698 -7.42 -0.38 4.15
N MET A 699 -8.58 0.13 3.72
CA MET A 699 -9.70 -0.67 3.24
C MET A 699 -9.66 -0.74 1.72
N PHE A 700 -10.13 -1.84 1.14
CA PHE A 700 -10.08 -2.05 -0.30
C PHE A 700 -11.42 -2.51 -0.86
N ASN A 701 -11.74 -2.08 -2.08
CA ASN A 701 -12.93 -2.43 -2.84
C ASN A 701 -12.53 -3.09 -4.16
N SER A 702 -13.22 -4.14 -4.57
CA SER A 702 -12.91 -4.86 -5.81
C SER A 702 -13.40 -4.09 -7.04
N LEU A 703 -12.59 -4.07 -8.10
CA LEU A 703 -12.97 -3.47 -9.39
C LEU A 703 -13.84 -4.39 -10.26
N THR A 704 -13.79 -5.70 -10.03
CA THR A 704 -14.57 -6.67 -10.81
C THR A 704 -16.03 -6.64 -10.41
N ASN A 705 -16.92 -6.87 -11.38
CA ASN A 705 -18.36 -6.90 -11.15
C ASN A 705 -18.76 -7.93 -10.07
N VAL A 706 -18.12 -9.11 -10.08
CA VAL A 706 -18.36 -10.17 -9.10
C VAL A 706 -17.98 -9.77 -7.66
N GLY A 707 -17.02 -8.86 -7.51
CA GLY A 707 -16.53 -8.40 -6.21
C GLY A 707 -17.30 -7.22 -5.63
N ARG A 708 -18.13 -6.54 -6.44
CA ARG A 708 -18.78 -5.27 -6.10
C ARG A 708 -19.60 -5.28 -4.80
N LEU A 709 -20.24 -6.40 -4.47
CA LEU A 709 -21.08 -6.54 -3.27
C LEU A 709 -20.38 -7.32 -2.14
N ARG A 710 -19.08 -7.62 -2.28
CA ARG A 710 -18.31 -8.42 -1.32
C ARG A 710 -17.31 -7.54 -0.58
N SER A 711 -17.16 -7.77 0.72
CA SER A 711 -16.10 -7.11 1.49
C SER A 711 -14.74 -7.71 1.10
N VAL A 712 -13.71 -6.89 0.92
CA VAL A 712 -12.35 -7.37 0.69
C VAL A 712 -11.57 -7.38 1.99
N LYS A 713 -10.81 -8.44 2.24
CA LYS A 713 -9.86 -8.53 3.34
C LYS A 713 -8.51 -9.01 2.84
N THR A 714 -7.46 -8.35 3.31
CA THR A 714 -6.08 -8.81 3.11
C THR A 714 -5.80 -10.01 4.00
N ASP A 715 -5.10 -11.01 3.46
CA ASP A 715 -4.70 -12.19 4.22
C ASP A 715 -3.85 -11.78 5.44
N PRO A 716 -4.15 -12.29 6.66
CA PRO A 716 -3.39 -11.94 7.87
C PRO A 716 -1.88 -12.23 7.78
N ASP A 717 -1.49 -13.11 6.87
CA ASP A 717 -0.09 -13.45 6.65
C ASP A 717 0.63 -12.48 5.73
N SER A 718 -0.10 -11.60 5.03
CA SER A 718 0.44 -10.58 4.14
C SER A 718 1.11 -9.45 4.91
N VAL A 719 2.19 -8.90 4.35
CA VAL A 719 2.82 -7.68 4.89
C VAL A 719 1.87 -6.47 4.90
N ASN A 720 0.85 -6.49 4.04
CA ASN A 720 -0.14 -5.42 3.93
C ASN A 720 -1.38 -5.63 4.81
N SER A 721 -1.41 -6.66 5.66
CA SER A 721 -2.54 -6.93 6.59
C SER A 721 -2.72 -5.88 7.67
N VAL A 722 -1.69 -5.05 7.88
CA VAL A 722 -1.66 -3.94 8.84
C VAL A 722 -1.25 -2.63 8.18
N ALA A 723 -1.39 -2.55 6.85
CA ALA A 723 -1.04 -1.35 6.10
C ALA A 723 -1.97 -0.20 6.51
N ILE A 724 -1.37 0.92 6.87
CA ILE A 724 -2.07 2.17 7.14
C ILE A 724 -1.85 3.13 5.99
N ASP A 725 -2.85 3.96 5.73
CA ASP A 725 -2.68 5.07 4.83
C ASP A 725 -1.99 6.23 5.54
N ASN A 726 -0.81 6.59 5.04
CA ASN A 726 -0.04 7.71 5.54
C ASN A 726 -0.40 9.04 4.86
N GLU A 727 -1.18 9.00 3.78
CA GLU A 727 -1.64 10.17 3.04
C GLU A 727 -3.15 10.07 2.74
N PRO A 728 -4.02 9.97 3.77
CA PRO A 728 -5.47 9.84 3.57
C PRO A 728 -6.08 11.04 2.83
N GLN A 729 -5.43 12.20 2.89
CA GLN A 729 -5.82 13.41 2.18
C GLN A 729 -5.52 13.37 0.68
N ASP A 730 -4.76 12.39 0.18
CA ASP A 730 -4.47 12.28 -1.24
C ASP A 730 -5.74 11.99 -2.04
N ARG A 731 -5.98 12.81 -3.07
CA ARG A 731 -7.19 12.77 -3.90
C ARG A 731 -7.14 11.69 -4.98
N TYR A 732 -5.96 11.14 -5.26
CA TYR A 732 -5.78 10.13 -6.31
C TYR A 732 -6.10 8.71 -5.82
N ASP A 733 -6.62 7.90 -6.73
CA ASP A 733 -6.91 6.51 -6.44
C ASP A 733 -5.63 5.70 -6.23
N ARG A 734 -5.64 4.81 -5.24
CA ARG A 734 -4.53 3.88 -4.97
C ARG A 734 -4.94 2.43 -5.18
N LEU A 735 -4.13 1.71 -5.95
CA LEU A 735 -4.40 0.33 -6.35
C LEU A 735 -3.65 -0.68 -5.46
N MET A 736 -4.33 -1.75 -5.07
CA MET A 736 -3.72 -3.00 -4.61
C MET A 736 -3.97 -4.11 -5.63
N VAL A 737 -2.94 -4.91 -5.89
CA VAL A 737 -3.01 -6.10 -6.74
C VAL A 737 -2.76 -7.34 -5.90
N SER A 738 -3.52 -8.41 -6.17
CA SER A 738 -3.42 -9.68 -5.46
C SER A 738 -3.05 -10.83 -6.40
N GLY A 739 -2.03 -11.61 -6.02
CA GLY A 739 -1.64 -12.80 -6.76
C GLY A 739 -2.74 -13.86 -6.80
N PHE A 740 -3.50 -13.98 -5.72
CA PHE A 740 -4.57 -14.95 -5.58
C PHE A 740 -5.75 -14.38 -4.79
N VAL A 741 -6.96 -14.62 -5.29
CA VAL A 741 -8.21 -14.23 -4.64
C VAL A 741 -9.00 -15.49 -4.29
N GLY A 742 -9.32 -15.64 -3.00
CA GLY A 742 -10.20 -16.69 -2.52
C GLY A 742 -11.46 -16.13 -1.86
N LEU A 743 -12.42 -16.99 -1.57
CA LEU A 743 -13.60 -16.63 -0.79
C LEU A 743 -13.55 -17.23 0.61
N ASN A 744 -14.20 -16.54 1.55
CA ASN A 744 -14.59 -17.19 2.79
C ASN A 744 -15.65 -18.29 2.50
N PRO A 745 -15.85 -19.26 3.42
CA PRO A 745 -16.84 -20.32 3.21
C PRO A 745 -18.28 -19.83 3.01
N ALA A 746 -18.61 -18.59 3.41
CA ALA A 746 -19.93 -17.99 3.22
C ALA A 746 -20.09 -17.24 1.87
N GLY A 747 -19.02 -17.09 1.08
CA GLY A 747 -19.03 -16.33 -0.17
C GLY A 747 -19.15 -14.81 -0.03
N SER A 748 -19.29 -14.27 1.19
CA SER A 748 -19.52 -12.85 1.47
C SER A 748 -18.25 -11.99 1.45
N THR A 749 -17.08 -12.61 1.61
CA THR A 749 -15.81 -11.90 1.79
C THR A 749 -14.75 -12.46 0.86
N MET A 750 -14.13 -11.57 0.08
CA MET A 750 -12.97 -11.88 -0.74
C MET A 750 -11.70 -11.75 0.09
N MET A 751 -10.85 -12.78 0.03
CA MET A 751 -9.57 -12.84 0.72
C MET A 751 -8.45 -12.66 -0.31
N ALA A 752 -7.80 -11.50 -0.26
CA ALA A 752 -6.67 -11.16 -1.12
C ALA A 752 -5.37 -11.71 -0.52
N ARG A 753 -4.67 -12.56 -1.27
CA ARG A 753 -3.37 -13.15 -0.91
C ARG A 753 -2.28 -12.68 -1.85
N ASP A 754 -1.04 -12.75 -1.38
CA ASP A 754 0.15 -12.34 -2.14
C ASP A 754 -0.06 -10.92 -2.69
N THR A 755 -0.21 -9.97 -1.77
CA THR A 755 -0.67 -8.63 -2.12
C THR A 755 0.49 -7.67 -2.37
N THR A 756 0.28 -6.75 -3.29
CA THR A 756 1.19 -5.64 -3.60
C THR A 756 0.38 -4.35 -3.69
N ILE A 757 0.73 -3.37 -2.85
CA ILE A 757 0.16 -2.02 -2.93
C ILE A 757 1.03 -1.20 -3.90
N MET A 758 0.36 -0.58 -4.86
CA MET A 758 0.99 0.28 -5.86
C MET A 758 1.35 1.64 -5.25
N PRO A 759 2.41 2.29 -5.74
CA PRO A 759 2.74 3.66 -5.34
C PRO A 759 1.59 4.60 -5.73
N ALA A 760 1.44 5.69 -4.97
CA ALA A 760 0.44 6.73 -5.21
C ALA A 760 0.85 7.65 -6.38
N ILE A 761 1.01 7.07 -7.57
CA ILE A 761 1.23 7.83 -8.81
C ILE A 761 -0.14 8.23 -9.37
N SER A 762 -0.33 9.50 -9.71
CA SER A 762 -1.60 10.03 -10.21
C SER A 762 -2.08 9.28 -11.48
N GLY A 763 -3.35 8.85 -11.47
CA GLY A 763 -3.95 8.11 -12.59
C GLY A 763 -3.40 6.71 -12.83
N LEU A 764 -2.48 6.21 -12.01
CA LEU A 764 -1.86 4.90 -12.19
C LEU A 764 -2.88 3.75 -12.27
N PRO A 765 -3.93 3.68 -11.42
CA PRO A 765 -4.94 2.63 -11.52
C PRO A 765 -5.61 2.59 -12.91
N SER A 766 -5.95 3.76 -13.45
CA SER A 766 -6.55 3.96 -14.78
C SER A 766 -5.62 3.46 -15.89
N ILE A 767 -4.35 3.89 -15.85
CA ILE A 767 -3.33 3.50 -16.83
C ILE A 767 -3.06 1.98 -16.79
N ILE A 768 -2.91 1.39 -15.60
CA ILE A 768 -2.65 -0.05 -15.44
C ILE A 768 -3.84 -0.88 -15.97
N SER A 769 -5.06 -0.47 -15.66
CA SER A 769 -6.28 -1.15 -16.12
C SER A 769 -6.35 -1.15 -17.65
N LEU A 770 -6.02 -0.03 -18.30
CA LEU A 770 -5.93 0.05 -19.76
C LEU A 770 -4.72 -0.70 -20.33
N LEU A 771 -3.57 -0.74 -19.66
CA LEU A 771 -2.38 -1.41 -20.19
C LEU A 771 -2.57 -2.93 -20.34
N PHE A 772 -3.22 -3.57 -19.36
CA PHE A 772 -3.21 -5.04 -19.25
C PHE A 772 -4.55 -5.74 -19.49
N CYS A 773 -5.65 -5.01 -19.62
CA CYS A 773 -6.93 -5.62 -20.00
C CYS A 773 -6.89 -6.19 -21.42
N PRO A 774 -7.60 -7.30 -21.72
CA PRO A 774 -7.69 -7.83 -23.08
C PRO A 774 -8.35 -6.83 -24.04
N VAL A 775 -9.50 -6.28 -23.64
CA VAL A 775 -10.31 -5.30 -24.38
C VAL A 775 -10.74 -4.19 -23.42
N ALA A 776 -10.74 -2.95 -23.89
CA ALA A 776 -11.35 -1.81 -23.21
C ALA A 776 -12.32 -1.05 -24.12
N GLU A 777 -13.37 -0.50 -23.53
CA GLU A 777 -14.25 0.50 -24.15
C GLU A 777 -14.19 1.77 -23.30
N LEU A 778 -13.63 2.85 -23.88
CA LEU A 778 -13.47 4.14 -23.22
C LEU A 778 -14.82 4.86 -23.10
N ARG A 779 -15.01 5.57 -22.00
CA ARG A 779 -16.23 6.33 -21.69
C ARG A 779 -15.98 7.81 -21.87
N ARG A 780 -16.93 8.52 -22.47
CA ARG A 780 -16.92 9.99 -22.59
C ARG A 780 -17.89 10.64 -21.61
N ASP A 781 -17.65 11.90 -21.32
CA ASP A 781 -18.61 12.75 -20.63
C ASP A 781 -19.84 13.04 -21.52
N ARG A 782 -20.86 13.72 -20.95
CA ARG A 782 -22.11 14.00 -21.68
C ARG A 782 -21.91 14.96 -22.87
N GLU A 783 -20.85 15.76 -22.84
CA GLU A 783 -20.52 16.75 -23.87
C GLU A 783 -19.50 16.22 -24.89
N ASN A 784 -19.09 14.94 -24.80
CA ASN A 784 -18.08 14.31 -25.66
C ASN A 784 -16.73 15.05 -25.73
N LYS A 785 -16.38 15.79 -24.68
CA LYS A 785 -15.15 16.60 -24.61
C LYS A 785 -13.97 15.84 -24.04
N ARG A 786 -14.21 14.89 -23.13
CA ARG A 786 -13.12 14.16 -22.44
C ARG A 786 -13.49 12.73 -22.08
N TYR A 787 -12.47 11.92 -21.85
CA TYR A 787 -12.67 10.59 -21.26
C TYR A 787 -12.94 10.68 -19.76
N ILE A 788 -13.94 9.94 -19.28
CA ILE A 788 -14.31 9.87 -17.86
C ILE A 788 -13.97 8.53 -17.21
N GLY A 789 -13.56 7.54 -18.01
CA GLY A 789 -13.23 6.21 -17.54
C GLY A 789 -13.27 5.13 -18.62
N ALA A 790 -13.26 3.87 -18.21
CA ALA A 790 -13.30 2.72 -19.11
C ALA A 790 -13.95 1.50 -18.48
N ILE A 791 -14.58 0.68 -19.32
CA ILE A 791 -14.89 -0.72 -18.99
C ILE A 791 -13.82 -1.61 -19.63
N CYS A 792 -13.31 -2.57 -18.85
CA CYS A 792 -12.20 -3.45 -19.20
C CYS A 792 -12.61 -4.92 -18.99
N GLY A 793 -12.28 -5.80 -19.93
CA GLY A 793 -12.66 -7.21 -19.84
C GLY A 793 -12.39 -7.98 -21.12
N LEU A 794 -13.18 -9.03 -21.37
CA LEU A 794 -13.14 -9.78 -22.62
C LEU A 794 -13.98 -9.14 -23.75
N GLY A 795 -14.73 -8.10 -23.43
CA GLY A 795 -15.61 -7.40 -24.36
C GLY A 795 -16.96 -8.10 -24.54
N VAL A 796 -17.59 -7.88 -25.69
CA VAL A 796 -18.98 -8.29 -25.97
C VAL A 796 -19.10 -9.41 -26.97
N ASP A 797 -20.19 -10.16 -26.84
CA ASP A 797 -20.67 -10.99 -27.94
C ASP A 797 -21.21 -10.10 -29.07
N ARG A 798 -20.67 -10.28 -30.28
CA ARG A 798 -21.03 -9.52 -31.49
C ARG A 798 -22.50 -9.68 -31.87
N ASP A 799 -23.16 -10.77 -31.49
CA ASP A 799 -24.56 -11.05 -31.85
C ASP A 799 -25.57 -10.59 -30.78
N GLN A 800 -25.22 -10.73 -29.49
CA GLN A 800 -26.18 -10.57 -28.39
C GLN A 800 -26.00 -9.28 -27.58
N ARG A 801 -24.97 -8.48 -27.88
CA ARG A 801 -24.61 -7.23 -27.15
C ARG A 801 -24.39 -7.42 -25.64
N HIS A 802 -24.26 -8.65 -25.14
CA HIS A 802 -23.94 -8.93 -23.74
C HIS A 802 -22.43 -9.12 -23.55
N SER A 803 -21.95 -8.92 -22.32
CA SER A 803 -20.56 -9.21 -21.95
C SER A 803 -20.24 -10.70 -22.14
N LEU A 804 -19.02 -10.99 -22.59
CA LEU A 804 -18.50 -12.36 -22.73
C LEU A 804 -18.13 -12.99 -21.39
N PHE A 805 -17.68 -12.18 -20.43
CA PHE A 805 -17.33 -12.68 -19.09
C PHE A 805 -17.70 -11.65 -18.01
N PRO A 806 -19.01 -11.50 -17.74
CA PRO A 806 -19.54 -10.42 -16.90
C PRO A 806 -18.94 -10.35 -15.49
N ASP A 807 -18.57 -11.49 -14.92
CA ASP A 807 -18.01 -11.57 -13.56
C ASP A 807 -16.64 -10.90 -13.45
N HIS A 808 -15.86 -10.95 -14.53
CA HIS A 808 -14.49 -10.43 -14.60
C HIS A 808 -14.39 -9.03 -15.22
N ASP A 809 -15.50 -8.51 -15.75
CA ASP A 809 -15.53 -7.13 -16.22
C ASP A 809 -15.20 -6.18 -15.07
N MET A 810 -14.26 -5.29 -15.34
CA MET A 810 -13.85 -4.20 -14.46
C MET A 810 -14.33 -2.88 -15.03
N GLU A 811 -14.72 -1.95 -14.18
CA GLU A 811 -15.05 -0.59 -14.59
C GLU A 811 -14.26 0.39 -13.72
N ILE A 812 -13.59 1.35 -14.34
CA ILE A 812 -12.67 2.28 -13.67
C ILE A 812 -12.90 3.70 -14.13
N THR A 813 -13.23 4.60 -13.21
CA THR A 813 -13.34 6.04 -13.46
C THR A 813 -11.96 6.69 -13.53
N PHE A 814 -11.83 7.76 -14.28
CA PHE A 814 -10.58 8.51 -14.36
C PHE A 814 -10.59 9.67 -13.36
N ASP A 815 -9.57 9.68 -12.51
CA ASP A 815 -9.19 10.73 -11.55
C ASP A 815 -8.18 11.74 -12.14
N VAL A 816 -7.79 11.52 -13.40
CA VAL A 816 -6.88 12.38 -14.17
C VAL A 816 -7.34 12.54 -15.61
N GLU A 817 -6.89 13.60 -16.27
CA GLU A 817 -7.11 13.77 -17.69
C GLU A 817 -6.30 12.75 -18.50
N ILE A 818 -7.01 11.94 -19.28
CA ILE A 818 -6.45 11.00 -20.27
C ILE A 818 -6.88 11.50 -21.63
N ASP A 819 -5.92 11.63 -22.55
CA ASP A 819 -6.15 12.12 -23.92
C ASP A 819 -5.90 11.03 -24.99
N ASN A 820 -6.13 11.36 -26.26
CA ASN A 820 -5.84 10.44 -27.37
C ASN A 820 -4.35 10.10 -27.52
N LYS A 821 -3.45 10.96 -27.02
CA LYS A 821 -2.00 10.71 -27.01
C LYS A 821 -1.64 9.66 -25.96
N ASP A 822 -2.28 9.65 -24.79
CA ASP A 822 -2.17 8.60 -23.78
C ASP A 822 -2.61 7.25 -24.34
N ILE A 823 -3.75 7.20 -25.04
CA ILE A 823 -4.23 5.97 -25.68
C ILE A 823 -3.21 5.45 -26.71
N SER A 824 -2.62 6.34 -27.52
CA SER A 824 -1.54 5.97 -28.45
C SER A 824 -0.29 5.46 -27.74
N GLN A 825 0.11 6.06 -26.62
CA GLN A 825 1.25 5.61 -25.82
C GLN A 825 0.99 4.23 -25.17
N ILE A 826 -0.20 4.02 -24.62
CA ILE A 826 -0.67 2.74 -24.08
C ILE A 826 -0.65 1.66 -25.17
N ASN A 827 -1.21 1.95 -26.35
CA ASN A 827 -1.16 1.07 -27.52
C ASN A 827 0.28 0.77 -27.95
N GLY A 828 1.19 1.73 -27.80
CA GLY A 828 2.62 1.55 -28.02
C GLY A 828 3.25 0.49 -27.10
N VAL A 829 2.82 0.39 -25.85
CA VAL A 829 3.25 -0.65 -24.89
C VAL A 829 2.57 -1.98 -25.21
N ARG A 830 1.25 -1.98 -25.46
CA ARG A 830 0.48 -3.19 -25.82
C ARG A 830 1.04 -3.85 -27.08
N SER A 831 1.37 -3.04 -28.10
CA SER A 831 2.04 -3.48 -29.32
C SER A 831 3.40 -4.13 -29.03
N ALA A 832 4.16 -3.59 -28.08
CA ALA A 832 5.46 -4.15 -27.70
C ALA A 832 5.30 -5.51 -27.00
N ILE A 833 4.29 -5.67 -26.15
CA ILE A 833 3.94 -6.95 -25.52
C ILE A 833 3.53 -7.96 -26.61
N ASN A 834 2.59 -7.59 -27.49
CA ASN A 834 2.15 -8.44 -28.59
C ASN A 834 3.31 -8.87 -29.50
N LEU A 835 4.22 -7.95 -29.81
CA LEU A 835 5.39 -8.27 -30.61
C LEU A 835 6.30 -9.28 -29.91
N ALA A 836 6.54 -9.11 -28.60
CA ALA A 836 7.46 -9.93 -27.83
C ALA A 836 6.96 -11.37 -27.57
N ILE A 837 5.63 -11.59 -27.47
CA ILE A 837 5.05 -12.90 -27.10
C ILE A 837 3.87 -13.35 -27.99
N GLY A 838 3.62 -12.69 -29.11
CA GLY A 838 2.46 -12.95 -29.97
C GLY A 838 2.63 -14.07 -30.99
N ASN A 839 3.86 -14.42 -31.42
CA ASN A 839 4.10 -15.48 -32.41
C ASN A 839 5.42 -16.25 -32.17
N GLU A 840 5.32 -17.57 -32.03
CA GLU A 840 6.41 -18.52 -31.78
C GLU A 840 7.52 -18.49 -32.85
N GLU A 841 7.16 -18.43 -34.15
CA GLU A 841 8.13 -18.49 -35.25
C GLU A 841 9.05 -17.27 -35.23
N LYS A 842 8.52 -16.12 -34.82
CA LYS A 842 9.29 -14.86 -34.72
C LYS A 842 10.15 -14.82 -33.47
N VAL A 843 9.60 -15.24 -32.33
CA VAL A 843 10.35 -15.31 -31.06
C VAL A 843 11.53 -16.27 -31.20
N SER A 844 11.33 -17.41 -31.88
CA SER A 844 12.40 -18.39 -32.10
C SER A 844 13.45 -17.97 -33.13
N ALA A 845 13.12 -17.04 -34.04
CA ALA A 845 14.03 -16.54 -35.06
C ALA A 845 14.94 -15.38 -34.57
N TRP A 846 14.64 -14.79 -33.42
CA TRP A 846 15.40 -13.63 -32.93
C TRP A 846 16.67 -14.05 -32.18
N GLY A 847 17.78 -13.40 -32.53
CA GLY A 847 19.02 -13.50 -31.75
C GLY A 847 18.92 -12.76 -30.40
N PRO A 848 19.80 -13.08 -29.42
CA PRO A 848 19.80 -12.46 -28.09
C PRO A 848 19.84 -10.93 -28.11
N ASP A 849 20.59 -10.33 -29.04
CA ASP A 849 20.70 -8.87 -29.19
C ASP A 849 19.40 -8.21 -29.65
N ALA A 850 18.62 -8.90 -30.50
CA ALA A 850 17.33 -8.39 -30.97
C ALA A 850 16.30 -8.43 -29.83
N ILE A 851 16.27 -9.53 -29.06
CA ILE A 851 15.42 -9.69 -27.88
C ILE A 851 15.72 -8.57 -26.86
N TYR A 852 17.01 -8.31 -26.57
CA TYR A 852 17.39 -7.23 -25.67
C TYR A 852 16.84 -5.86 -26.11
N LYS A 853 16.98 -5.51 -27.39
CA LYS A 853 16.49 -4.24 -27.94
C LYS A 853 14.98 -4.11 -27.83
N ILE A 854 14.23 -5.19 -28.08
CA ILE A 854 12.77 -5.21 -27.97
C ILE A 854 12.34 -5.02 -26.51
N GLN A 855 12.97 -5.72 -25.58
CA GLN A 855 12.69 -5.57 -24.15
C GLN A 855 13.04 -4.17 -23.65
N GLU A 856 14.16 -3.59 -24.08
CA GLU A 856 14.56 -2.23 -23.74
C GLU A 856 13.55 -1.21 -24.27
N ALA A 857 13.10 -1.36 -25.52
CA ALA A 857 12.06 -0.51 -26.09
C ALA A 857 10.72 -0.64 -25.35
N ALA A 858 10.30 -1.86 -25.00
CA ALA A 858 9.08 -2.11 -24.24
C ALA A 858 9.13 -1.46 -22.84
N ARG A 859 10.24 -1.64 -22.11
CA ARG A 859 10.47 -0.99 -20.81
C ARG A 859 10.43 0.53 -20.91
N LYS A 860 11.13 1.10 -21.90
CA LYS A 860 11.19 2.56 -22.08
C LYS A 860 9.79 3.14 -22.31
N LYS A 861 9.01 2.54 -23.21
CA LYS A 861 7.63 2.96 -23.48
C LYS A 861 6.75 2.84 -22.23
N LEU A 862 6.87 1.76 -21.46
CA LEU A 862 6.11 1.57 -20.22
C LEU A 862 6.40 2.69 -19.21
N LEU A 863 7.68 2.99 -18.96
CA LEU A 863 8.08 4.05 -18.04
C LEU A 863 7.68 5.44 -18.55
N GLU A 864 7.75 5.69 -19.86
CA GLU A 864 7.28 6.96 -20.46
C GLU A 864 5.79 7.20 -20.19
N VAL A 865 4.94 6.17 -20.24
CA VAL A 865 3.50 6.29 -19.94
C VAL A 865 3.26 6.53 -18.44
N VAL A 866 3.96 5.78 -17.58
CA VAL A 866 3.79 5.85 -16.12
C VAL A 866 4.34 7.15 -15.53
N TYR A 867 5.41 7.71 -16.09
CA TYR A 867 6.03 8.95 -15.59
C TYR A 867 5.44 10.23 -16.18
N LYS A 868 4.51 10.14 -17.13
CA LYS A 868 3.80 11.32 -17.65
C LYS A 868 2.93 11.91 -16.52
N ARG A 869 3.18 13.17 -16.15
CA ARG A 869 2.30 13.94 -15.26
C ARG A 869 0.99 14.26 -15.98
N ARG A 870 -0.13 14.12 -15.28
CA ARG A 870 -1.49 14.36 -15.76
C ARG A 870 -2.23 15.24 -14.76
N GLU A 871 -3.13 16.08 -15.26
CA GLU A 871 -3.94 16.97 -14.42
C GLU A 871 -5.07 16.20 -13.74
N HIS A 872 -5.39 16.61 -12.51
CA HIS A 872 -6.47 15.99 -11.72
C HIS A 872 -7.84 16.33 -12.30
N VAL A 873 -8.73 15.34 -12.30
CA VAL A 873 -10.13 15.50 -12.71
C VAL A 873 -11.03 14.79 -11.72
N ASP A 874 -12.11 15.46 -11.28
CA ASP A 874 -13.10 14.81 -10.41
C ASP A 874 -13.78 13.63 -11.13
N PRO A 875 -13.76 12.43 -10.54
CA PRO A 875 -14.39 11.25 -11.13
C PRO A 875 -15.88 11.45 -11.39
N VAL A 876 -16.33 11.05 -12.59
CA VAL A 876 -17.74 11.17 -13.01
C VAL A 876 -18.41 9.80 -12.99
N ASN A 877 -19.56 9.72 -12.32
CA ASN A 877 -20.35 8.49 -12.26
C ASN A 877 -20.94 8.12 -13.62
N TYR A 878 -20.89 6.82 -13.95
CA TYR A 878 -21.52 6.28 -15.15
C TYR A 878 -23.04 6.26 -15.06
N ASN A 879 -23.70 6.58 -16.17
CA ASN A 879 -25.15 6.44 -16.28
C ASN A 879 -25.59 4.95 -16.28
N LYS A 880 -24.79 4.07 -16.91
CA LYS A 880 -25.03 2.63 -17.03
C LYS A 880 -23.75 1.86 -16.71
N PRO A 881 -23.48 1.56 -15.42
CA PRO A 881 -22.25 0.90 -15.02
C PRO A 881 -22.21 -0.55 -15.54
N TYR A 882 -21.02 -1.05 -15.84
CA TYR A 882 -20.73 -2.41 -16.33
C TYR A 882 -21.48 -2.83 -17.61
N SER A 883 -21.95 -1.86 -18.40
CA SER A 883 -22.67 -2.14 -19.65
C SER A 883 -21.81 -1.80 -20.86
N TRP A 884 -21.46 -2.76 -21.71
CA TRP A 884 -20.70 -2.51 -22.93
C TRP A 884 -21.56 -1.91 -24.08
N ASN A 885 -20.91 -1.54 -25.19
CA ASN A 885 -21.51 -0.98 -26.41
C ASN A 885 -22.28 0.34 -26.19
N GLN A 886 -21.70 1.27 -25.42
CA GLN A 886 -22.29 2.60 -25.23
C GLN A 886 -21.73 3.66 -26.19
N VAL A 887 -20.73 3.31 -26.99
CA VAL A 887 -20.06 4.20 -27.94
C VAL A 887 -20.53 3.87 -29.36
N ASP A 888 -20.82 4.91 -30.15
CA ASP A 888 -21.16 4.74 -31.57
C ASP A 888 -19.90 4.32 -32.35
N PRO A 889 -19.95 3.22 -33.14
CA PRO A 889 -18.84 2.83 -33.99
C PRO A 889 -18.30 3.93 -34.91
N ASP A 890 -19.16 4.87 -35.35
CA ASP A 890 -18.76 5.98 -36.23
C ASP A 890 -17.86 7.01 -35.52
N ASP A 891 -17.86 7.03 -34.19
CA ASP A 891 -17.01 7.92 -33.37
C ASP A 891 -15.61 7.33 -33.10
N LEU A 892 -15.35 6.09 -33.54
CA LEU A 892 -14.08 5.40 -33.28
C LEU A 892 -13.02 5.75 -34.31
N ILE A 893 -11.84 6.12 -33.84
CA ILE A 893 -10.65 6.36 -34.66
C ILE A 893 -9.99 5.00 -34.96
N GLU A 894 -9.84 4.69 -36.25
CA GLU A 894 -9.16 3.47 -36.70
C GLU A 894 -7.67 3.46 -36.32
N THR A 895 -7.16 2.28 -35.97
CA THR A 895 -5.75 2.11 -35.61
C THR A 895 -4.93 1.73 -36.84
N SER A 896 -3.84 2.45 -37.13
CA SER A 896 -3.02 2.22 -38.33
C SER A 896 -2.23 0.90 -38.35
N LEU A 897 -2.40 0.04 -37.33
CA LEU A 897 -1.66 -1.22 -37.15
C LEU A 897 -2.53 -2.45 -37.38
N GLU A 898 -3.77 -2.29 -37.85
CA GLU A 898 -4.68 -3.40 -38.13
C GLU A 898 -4.04 -4.46 -39.06
N GLY A 899 -4.15 -5.73 -38.68
CA GLY A 899 -3.60 -6.86 -39.44
C GLY A 899 -2.08 -7.04 -39.34
N THR A 900 -1.39 -6.25 -38.52
CA THR A 900 0.03 -6.46 -38.22
C THR A 900 0.22 -7.39 -37.01
N PRO A 901 1.39 -8.03 -36.83
CA PRO A 901 1.71 -8.80 -35.63
C PRO A 901 1.66 -8.00 -34.32
N ALA A 902 1.73 -6.66 -34.41
CA ALA A 902 1.60 -5.77 -33.27
C ALA A 902 0.14 -5.62 -32.81
N ASP A 903 -0.81 -5.81 -33.73
CA ASP A 903 -2.25 -5.90 -33.49
C ASP A 903 -2.68 -7.37 -33.47
N ALA A 904 -2.05 -8.15 -32.60
CA ALA A 904 -2.35 -9.56 -32.43
C ALA A 904 -3.71 -9.71 -31.69
N PRO A 905 -4.77 -10.19 -32.36
CA PRO A 905 -6.12 -10.16 -31.82
C PRO A 905 -6.36 -11.19 -30.70
N HIS A 906 -5.35 -12.01 -30.38
CA HIS A 906 -5.42 -13.11 -29.43
C HIS A 906 -4.75 -12.84 -28.07
N LEU A 907 -4.17 -11.65 -27.83
CA LEU A 907 -3.52 -11.32 -26.56
C LEU A 907 -4.00 -9.99 -25.97
N LEU A 908 -3.59 -8.85 -26.52
CA LEU A 908 -4.02 -7.51 -26.10
C LEU A 908 -4.48 -6.71 -27.31
N ASN A 909 -5.78 -6.42 -27.42
CA ASN A 909 -6.29 -5.61 -28.54
C ASN A 909 -5.82 -4.17 -28.42
N LEU A 910 -5.45 -3.52 -29.53
CA LEU A 910 -5.18 -2.09 -29.47
C LEU A 910 -6.48 -1.33 -29.19
N HIS A 911 -6.40 -0.37 -28.27
CA HIS A 911 -7.54 0.45 -27.89
C HIS A 911 -7.91 1.40 -29.00
N LYS A 912 -9.20 1.48 -29.30
CA LYS A 912 -9.72 2.45 -30.27
C LYS A 912 -9.96 3.77 -29.56
N ALA A 913 -9.23 4.81 -29.99
CA ALA A 913 -9.50 6.17 -29.56
C ALA A 913 -10.85 6.64 -30.12
N GLN A 914 -11.45 7.64 -29.50
CA GLN A 914 -12.69 8.28 -29.94
C GLN A 914 -12.43 9.71 -30.41
N MET A 915 -13.25 10.16 -31.35
CA MET A 915 -13.36 11.57 -31.68
C MET A 915 -13.92 12.31 -30.46
N LEU A 916 -13.16 13.29 -29.96
CA LEU A 916 -13.60 14.23 -28.95
C LEU A 916 -14.01 15.52 -29.66
N GLU A 917 -15.08 16.17 -29.20
CA GLU A 917 -15.45 17.48 -29.71
C GLU A 917 -14.33 18.46 -29.33
N GLU A 918 -13.62 18.99 -30.33
CA GLU A 918 -12.63 20.06 -30.09
C GLU A 918 -13.36 21.26 -29.48
N GLU A 919 -12.73 21.95 -28.52
CA GLU A 919 -13.11 23.32 -28.21
C GLU A 919 -12.94 24.14 -29.50
N VAL A 920 -14.00 24.27 -30.28
CA VAL A 920 -14.07 25.31 -31.29
C VAL A 920 -13.95 26.59 -30.47
N TYR A 921 -12.79 27.23 -30.56
CA TYR A 921 -12.60 28.58 -30.03
C TYR A 921 -13.49 29.49 -30.87
N VAL A 922 -14.77 29.55 -30.50
CA VAL A 922 -15.71 30.49 -31.09
C VAL A 922 -15.29 31.84 -30.54
N ASP A 923 -14.57 32.60 -31.36
CA ASP A 923 -14.26 33.97 -31.03
C ASP A 923 -15.59 34.71 -30.80
N LYS A 924 -15.91 34.91 -29.52
CA LYS A 924 -17.16 35.55 -29.10
C LYS A 924 -17.23 37.01 -29.55
N ALA A 925 -16.12 37.58 -30.03
CA ALA A 925 -16.05 38.90 -30.63
C ALA A 925 -16.22 38.87 -32.17
N SER A 926 -16.29 37.70 -32.81
CA SER A 926 -16.47 37.60 -34.26
C SER A 926 -17.85 38.15 -34.68
N PRO A 927 -17.93 38.93 -35.77
CA PRO A 927 -19.19 39.46 -36.27
C PRO A 927 -20.22 38.38 -36.59
N GLU A 928 -19.79 37.22 -37.09
CA GLU A 928 -20.63 36.08 -37.43
C GLU A 928 -21.27 35.46 -36.17
N TYR A 929 -20.49 35.23 -35.11
CA TYR A 929 -21.00 34.74 -33.83
C TYR A 929 -22.00 35.72 -33.20
N LEU A 930 -21.69 37.02 -33.21
CA LEU A 930 -22.57 38.03 -32.62
C LEU A 930 -23.90 38.15 -33.38
N LYS A 931 -23.93 37.89 -34.70
CA LYS A 931 -25.16 37.80 -35.50
C LYS A 931 -26.00 36.58 -35.10
N GLU A 932 -25.40 35.40 -35.01
CA GLU A 932 -26.09 34.18 -34.57
C GLU A 932 -26.58 34.30 -33.11
N HIS A 933 -25.77 34.90 -32.23
CA HIS A 933 -26.14 35.18 -30.85
C HIS A 933 -27.34 36.13 -30.77
N ALA A 934 -27.43 37.16 -31.63
CA ALA A 934 -28.59 38.05 -31.68
C ALA A 934 -29.89 37.30 -32.06
N GLU A 935 -29.81 36.36 -33.00
CA GLU A 935 -30.94 35.52 -33.39
C GLU A 935 -31.33 34.54 -32.28
N TRP A 936 -30.35 33.96 -31.61
CA TRP A 936 -30.57 33.09 -30.46
C TRP A 936 -31.23 33.84 -29.30
N LEU A 937 -30.81 35.07 -28.98
CA LEU A 937 -31.42 35.90 -27.93
C LEU A 937 -32.91 36.18 -28.22
N LYS A 938 -33.27 36.40 -29.49
CA LYS A 938 -34.68 36.56 -29.92
C LYS A 938 -35.52 35.29 -29.74
N LYS A 939 -34.89 34.12 -29.84
CA LYS A 939 -35.55 32.83 -29.60
C LYS A 939 -35.66 32.55 -28.10
N ALA A 940 -34.60 32.83 -27.35
CA ALA A 940 -34.53 32.63 -25.91
C ALA A 940 -35.45 33.57 -25.12
N SER A 941 -35.70 34.80 -25.60
CA SER A 941 -36.66 35.72 -24.98
C SER A 941 -38.12 35.27 -25.08
N LYS A 942 -38.42 34.34 -26.00
CA LYS A 942 -39.76 33.76 -26.21
C LYS A 942 -39.96 32.42 -25.50
N ASP A 943 -38.91 31.86 -24.90
CA ASP A 943 -38.96 30.60 -24.17
C ASP A 943 -39.17 30.83 -22.67
N TYR A 944 -40.42 30.72 -22.23
CA TYR A 944 -40.82 30.95 -20.83
C TYR A 944 -40.43 29.79 -19.88
N THR A 945 -39.81 28.72 -20.38
CA THR A 945 -39.46 27.54 -19.56
C THR A 945 -38.04 27.56 -19.01
N LYS A 946 -37.14 28.38 -19.57
CA LYS A 946 -35.76 28.55 -19.10
C LYS A 946 -35.69 29.38 -17.81
N ARG A 947 -34.97 28.87 -16.79
CA ARG A 947 -34.76 29.51 -15.47
C ARG A 947 -33.32 29.96 -15.21
N GLU A 948 -32.41 29.71 -16.14
CA GLU A 948 -31.00 30.12 -16.02
C GLU A 948 -30.80 31.57 -16.51
N PRO A 949 -29.88 32.33 -15.90
CA PRO A 949 -29.56 33.69 -16.34
C PRO A 949 -28.92 33.70 -17.73
N ILE A 950 -29.42 34.58 -18.61
CA ILE A 950 -28.98 34.70 -20.00
C ILE A 950 -28.14 35.97 -20.17
N THR A 951 -26.90 35.82 -20.62
CA THR A 951 -26.01 36.95 -20.94
C THR A 951 -26.15 37.34 -22.42
N CYS A 952 -26.30 38.63 -22.68
CA CYS A 952 -26.24 39.21 -24.01
C CYS A 952 -24.80 39.64 -24.30
N GLU A 953 -24.08 38.89 -25.13
CA GLU A 953 -22.66 39.14 -25.46
C GLU A 953 -22.47 40.40 -26.32
N ILE A 954 -23.53 40.92 -26.95
CA ILE A 954 -23.50 42.19 -27.74
C ILE A 954 -23.48 43.42 -26.81
N CYS A 955 -24.12 43.29 -25.64
CA CYS A 955 -24.28 44.37 -24.68
C CYS A 955 -23.48 44.14 -23.39
N GLU A 956 -22.89 42.96 -23.20
CA GLU A 956 -22.16 42.52 -22.01
C GLU A 956 -23.00 42.65 -20.72
N MET A 957 -24.29 42.27 -20.81
CA MET A 957 -25.23 42.34 -19.68
C MET A 957 -26.00 41.04 -19.50
N THR A 958 -26.18 40.63 -18.24
CA THR A 958 -26.88 39.40 -17.86
C THR A 958 -28.30 39.68 -17.38
N TRP A 959 -29.25 38.85 -17.82
CA TRP A 959 -30.67 38.97 -17.51
C TRP A 959 -31.18 37.69 -16.85
N HIS A 960 -31.79 37.82 -15.68
CA HIS A 960 -32.24 36.68 -14.88
C HIS A 960 -33.63 36.13 -15.26
N THR A 961 -34.35 36.81 -16.16
CA THR A 961 -35.66 36.35 -16.63
C THR A 961 -35.84 36.61 -18.14
N PRO A 962 -36.56 35.72 -18.86
CA PRO A 962 -36.88 35.93 -20.28
C PRO A 962 -37.64 37.23 -20.56
N GLN A 963 -38.46 37.72 -19.61
CA GLN A 963 -39.20 38.98 -19.76
C GLN A 963 -38.27 40.20 -19.75
N LEU A 964 -37.27 40.22 -18.85
CA LEU A 964 -36.29 41.29 -18.82
C LEU A 964 -35.38 41.25 -20.05
N LEU A 965 -35.05 40.05 -20.54
CA LEU A 965 -34.33 39.87 -21.79
C LEU A 965 -35.13 40.38 -23.01
N ALA A 966 -36.44 40.12 -23.06
CA ALA A 966 -37.30 40.62 -24.14
C ALA A 966 -37.32 42.16 -24.18
N ILE A 967 -37.45 42.81 -23.01
CA ILE A 967 -37.38 44.27 -22.89
C ILE A 967 -36.01 44.79 -23.33
N HIS A 968 -34.93 44.10 -22.94
CA HIS A 968 -33.56 44.46 -23.34
C HIS A 968 -33.36 44.45 -24.86
N ILE A 969 -33.84 43.41 -25.56
CA ILE A 969 -33.67 43.26 -27.01
C ILE A 969 -34.42 44.38 -27.78
N GLU A 970 -35.51 44.90 -27.21
CA GLU A 970 -36.26 46.03 -27.78
C GLU A 970 -35.63 47.40 -27.48
N THR A 971 -34.60 47.47 -26.65
CA THR A 971 -33.93 48.75 -26.39
C THR A 971 -33.22 49.27 -27.63
N ARG A 972 -33.35 50.57 -27.87
CA ARG A 972 -32.71 51.26 -29.00
C ARG A 972 -31.19 51.01 -29.08
N ARG A 973 -30.52 50.97 -27.92
CA ARG A 973 -29.06 50.72 -27.82
C ARG A 973 -28.66 49.31 -28.29
N HIS A 974 -29.47 48.30 -27.99
CA HIS A 974 -29.24 46.93 -28.46
C HIS A 974 -29.49 46.84 -29.98
N GLN A 975 -30.58 47.42 -30.47
CA GLN A 975 -30.93 47.42 -31.90
C GLN A 975 -29.89 48.15 -32.77
N GLU A 976 -29.35 49.28 -32.30
CA GLU A 976 -28.29 50.01 -32.99
C GLU A 976 -26.99 49.19 -33.09
N LYS A 977 -26.62 48.47 -32.02
CA LYS A 977 -25.46 47.57 -32.02
C LYS A 977 -25.65 46.37 -32.96
N VAL A 978 -26.84 45.76 -32.96
CA VAL A 978 -27.17 44.66 -33.89
C VAL A 978 -27.17 45.16 -35.34
N ALA A 979 -27.69 46.36 -35.62
CA ALA A 979 -27.66 46.95 -36.96
C ALA A 979 -26.24 47.25 -37.44
N ALA A 980 -25.35 47.71 -36.54
CA ALA A 980 -23.94 47.95 -36.84
C ALA A 980 -23.18 46.65 -37.21
N LEU A 981 -23.60 45.49 -36.71
CA LEU A 981 -23.05 44.19 -37.09
C LEU A 981 -23.41 43.80 -38.53
N HIS A 982 -24.57 44.23 -39.05
CA HIS A 982 -24.99 43.96 -40.43
C HIS A 982 -24.46 44.97 -41.45
N GLN A 983 -24.05 46.18 -41.03
CA GLN A 983 -23.50 47.20 -41.93
C GLN A 983 -22.03 46.99 -42.33
N LYS A 984 -21.31 46.09 -41.64
CA LYS A 984 -19.90 45.79 -41.93
C LYS A 984 -19.66 44.87 -43.13
N ASP A 985 -20.71 44.32 -43.75
CA ASP A 985 -20.60 43.40 -44.89
C ASP A 985 -20.67 44.11 -46.27
N ASP A 986 -20.95 45.42 -46.31
CA ASP A 986 -21.21 46.20 -47.54
C ASP A 986 -20.03 47.11 -47.99
N TYR A 987 -18.80 46.85 -47.53
CA TYR A 987 -17.58 47.59 -47.93
C TYR A 987 -16.46 46.70 -48.43
#